data_AF-A0A086SY12-F1
#
_entry.id   AF-A0A086SY12-F1
#
_cell.length_a   1.000
_cell.length_b   1.000
_cell.length_c   1.000
_cell.angle_alpha   90.00
_cell.angle_beta   90.00
_cell.angle_gamma   90.00
#
_symmetry.space_group_name_H-M   'P 1'
#
loop_
_entity.id
_entity.type
_entity.pdbx_description
1 polymer ?
#
loop_
_entity_poly.entity_id
_entity_poly.type
_entity_poly.pdbx_seq_one_letter_code
_entity_poly.pdbx_strand_id
1 'polypeptide(L)'
;MLELSQSLYTSGARAASLLDIQASPMLAIPQLAQDIPGGAPGMHGGDSDITLMLYRTDQGSSQFHEIQQLDVPGGEDAEFVTVDDRTFLATASIRSGSDPHFDPNVDSVIFEWDGEKMVEFQRIPTWGAKQWRSFQIDGRHLLALAQGHGDMVDESPVGNISTSSTIFEWDGQAFQPFQTVASHMGYNWLYFSVDGHDFLAYADHAELSTILEWVNGEFVPFQKLDGPGGRAFCLLESRGETFLAFSRITSDSLVYKWDGTSFQHHQTLEGAGGREFALVTGDDGSSYLVHVKFLTGSLEDPITAMDSVIYRLTDEGLLVQVDTFLTHGATDVSTFSVDGQSYLVTAESLTEDLRFRQDSHVYAFVPGELPVLGKRQETDGAYVSPQFMSLFRVYTGDGAAGTTSIGAQYRNGFTELQSSNPLIVASSDAILLYPGDGRDPAYLNYRYGVAGFIELTAVSHLAPAVASLAEIAGFTPNSTVWRASAEALLNATKAAKGANSESLWREKLAVETYKGREDATASMIDYACALTIRLLNTVLAEPEKLTAGWIRKNYLDATEDELGASVPMNHIMMATFFLGALDSAMQTRNAFEPHDIDWKRAMVLINGQVGRETAGVVMRTNTLAQMLLKSNPELPVERVYIVPQGTVPNVTADSSAEELRAYEPEMRKLWGRHRSYVELSRKMFEGYPAYKVDEGLLPVIDDETEFLSDLPAIGGPDDWLALTTRLRVTLEDPRQPLSGSVADYATRELYEAGWDVSKVVVPGLDGYDYGSALKEPLA
;
A
#
# COMPACT_ATOMS: atom_id res chain seq x y z
N MET A 1 -10.13 7.50 16.43
CA MET A 1 -9.74 8.23 17.66
C MET A 1 -8.51 9.12 17.47
N LEU A 2 -7.81 9.05 16.33
CA LEU A 2 -6.70 9.93 15.99
C LEU A 2 -7.05 10.77 14.77
N GLU A 3 -6.73 12.06 14.81
CA GLU A 3 -6.77 12.93 13.64
C GLU A 3 -5.35 13.42 13.36
N LEU A 4 -4.85 13.19 12.13
CA LEU A 4 -3.52 13.64 11.75
C LEU A 4 -3.45 15.18 11.83
N SER A 5 -2.57 15.68 12.69
CA SER A 5 -2.35 17.11 12.93
C SER A 5 -1.14 17.63 12.15
N GLN A 6 -0.08 16.84 12.06
CA GLN A 6 1.17 17.22 11.41
C GLN A 6 2.00 15.99 11.01
N SER A 7 2.70 16.07 9.88
CA SER A 7 3.79 15.15 9.54
C SER A 7 5.14 15.85 9.77
N LEU A 8 6.08 15.13 10.36
CA LEU A 8 7.44 15.59 10.65
C LEU A 8 8.42 14.87 9.71
N TYR A 9 9.21 15.66 8.99
CA TYR A 9 10.12 15.17 7.96
C TYR A 9 11.34 14.48 8.60
N THR A 10 11.24 13.18 8.87
CA THR A 10 12.24 12.41 9.63
C THR A 10 12.87 11.28 8.82
N SER A 11 13.98 10.72 9.27
CA SER A 11 14.64 9.59 8.61
C SER A 11 15.12 8.59 9.66
N GLY A 12 14.58 7.37 9.64
CA GLY A 12 14.93 6.36 10.62
C GLY A 12 14.66 6.80 12.05
N ALA A 13 13.58 7.55 12.31
CA ALA A 13 13.29 8.10 13.63
C ALA A 13 13.26 6.98 14.69
N ARG A 14 13.90 7.19 15.85
CA ARG A 14 14.02 6.15 16.89
C ARG A 14 13.30 6.45 18.20
N ALA A 15 13.19 7.72 18.57
CA ALA A 15 12.49 8.17 19.77
C ALA A 15 11.73 9.48 19.51
N ALA A 16 10.80 9.82 20.41
CA ALA A 16 10.06 11.08 20.44
C ALA A 16 10.07 11.64 21.87
N SER A 17 11.16 12.30 22.28
CA SER A 17 11.29 12.85 23.63
C SER A 17 10.63 14.22 23.74
N LEU A 18 9.83 14.45 24.79
CA LEU A 18 9.09 15.70 24.99
C LEU A 18 9.38 16.33 26.36
N LEU A 19 9.54 17.66 26.37
CA LEU A 19 9.58 18.47 27.59
C LEU A 19 8.99 19.85 27.34
N ASP A 20 8.20 20.36 28.28
CA ASP A 20 7.72 21.74 28.24
C ASP A 20 8.81 22.72 28.69
N ILE A 21 9.27 23.57 27.78
CA ILE A 21 10.19 24.67 28.09
C ILE A 21 9.47 26.00 27.87
N GLN A 22 9.26 26.76 28.95
CA GLN A 22 8.53 28.03 28.95
C GLN A 22 7.08 27.91 28.44
N ALA A 23 6.37 26.85 28.85
CA ALA A 23 5.01 26.53 28.42
C ALA A 23 4.86 26.28 26.90
N SER A 24 5.92 25.77 26.28
CA SER A 24 5.90 25.31 24.90
C SER A 24 6.59 23.94 24.82
N PRO A 25 5.88 22.91 24.34
CA PRO A 25 6.47 21.62 24.06
C PRO A 25 7.71 21.72 23.16
N MET A 26 8.80 21.12 23.61
CA MET A 26 10.01 20.89 22.84
C MET A 26 10.18 19.39 22.61
N LEU A 27 10.46 19.01 21.37
CA LEU A 27 10.46 17.63 20.89
C LEU A 27 11.83 17.28 20.29
N ALA A 28 12.46 16.22 20.77
CA ALA A 28 13.71 15.69 20.21
C ALA A 28 13.44 14.36 19.51
N ILE A 29 13.80 14.27 18.22
CA ILE A 29 13.69 13.04 17.42
C ILE A 29 15.08 12.63 16.91
N PRO A 30 15.74 11.65 17.57
CA PRO A 30 16.95 11.04 17.04
C PRO A 30 16.67 10.24 15.77
N GLN A 31 17.63 10.26 14.84
CA GLN A 31 17.54 9.63 13.53
C GLN A 31 18.60 8.53 13.41
N LEU A 32 18.19 7.31 13.05
CA LEU A 32 19.12 6.19 12.88
C LEU A 32 20.02 6.37 11.65
N ALA A 33 19.40 6.64 10.50
CA ALA A 33 20.11 6.67 9.23
C ALA A 33 19.30 7.39 8.14
N GLN A 34 19.99 7.81 7.08
CA GLN A 34 19.40 8.20 5.79
C GLN A 34 19.66 7.16 4.70
N ASP A 35 18.77 7.09 3.73
CA ASP A 35 18.94 6.24 2.55
C ASP A 35 20.12 6.70 1.69
N ILE A 36 20.96 5.75 1.26
CA ILE A 36 22.05 6.02 0.32
C ILE A 36 21.47 6.07 -1.10
N PRO A 37 21.71 7.13 -1.91
CA PRO A 37 21.20 7.22 -3.27
C PRO A 37 21.60 6.02 -4.15
N GLY A 38 20.60 5.32 -4.70
CA GLY A 38 20.81 4.11 -5.51
C GLY A 38 21.15 2.84 -4.70
N GLY A 39 21.22 2.93 -3.37
CA GLY A 39 21.44 1.80 -2.47
C GLY A 39 20.21 0.88 -2.36
N ALA A 40 20.46 -0.37 -2.01
CA ALA A 40 19.41 -1.34 -1.71
C ALA A 40 18.59 -0.88 -0.48
N PRO A 41 17.26 -1.10 -0.46
CA PRO A 41 16.46 -0.91 0.75
C PRO A 41 16.88 -1.91 1.83
N GLY A 42 16.74 -1.54 3.10
CA GLY A 42 17.07 -2.43 4.20
C GLY A 42 17.20 -1.73 5.55
N MET A 43 16.77 -2.42 6.62
CA MET A 43 16.69 -1.87 7.97
C MET A 43 18.03 -1.73 8.72
N HIS A 44 19.10 -2.36 8.21
CA HIS A 44 20.43 -2.37 8.84
C HIS A 44 21.47 -1.50 8.11
N GLY A 45 21.16 -1.03 6.90
CA GLY A 45 22.08 -0.26 6.06
C GLY A 45 22.00 1.24 6.32
N GLY A 46 22.12 2.04 5.25
CA GLY A 46 22.01 3.49 5.28
C GLY A 46 23.27 4.21 5.74
N ASP A 47 23.19 5.53 5.80
CA ASP A 47 24.23 6.41 6.34
C ASP A 47 23.80 6.93 7.71
N SER A 48 24.54 6.55 8.76
CA SER A 48 24.24 6.90 10.15
C SER A 48 24.87 8.22 10.59
N ASP A 49 25.65 8.90 9.74
CA ASP A 49 26.15 10.25 10.02
C ASP A 49 25.06 11.30 9.74
N ILE A 50 23.95 11.16 10.47
CA ILE A 50 22.76 12.00 10.42
C ILE A 50 22.54 12.69 11.77
N THR A 51 21.85 13.83 11.76
CA THR A 51 21.59 14.63 12.95
C THR A 51 20.30 14.23 13.66
N LEU A 52 20.23 14.44 14.97
CA LEU A 52 18.97 14.51 15.70
C LEU A 52 18.26 15.82 15.35
N MET A 53 16.93 15.78 15.21
CA MET A 53 16.12 16.96 14.96
C MET A 53 15.45 17.45 16.24
N LEU A 54 15.61 18.73 16.57
CA LEU A 54 14.97 19.38 17.70
C LEU A 54 13.90 20.34 17.19
N TYR A 55 12.68 20.16 17.68
CA TYR A 55 11.52 20.94 17.33
C TYR A 55 10.95 21.68 18.53
N ARG A 56 10.24 22.77 18.28
CA ARG A 56 9.49 23.51 19.30
C ARG A 56 8.15 23.97 18.76
N THR A 57 7.18 24.10 19.65
CA THR A 57 5.90 24.74 19.35
C THR A 57 5.92 26.23 19.71
N ASP A 58 5.06 27.02 19.08
CA ASP A 58 4.68 28.32 19.63
C ASP A 58 3.77 28.13 20.86
N GLN A 59 3.74 29.10 21.79
CA GLN A 59 2.83 29.04 22.94
C GLN A 59 1.37 28.86 22.49
N GLY A 60 0.70 27.83 23.03
CA GLY A 60 -0.69 27.49 22.70
C GLY A 60 -0.86 26.80 21.34
N SER A 61 0.22 26.43 20.66
CA SER A 61 0.18 25.70 19.38
C SER A 61 0.56 24.22 19.58
N SER A 62 -0.04 23.35 18.79
CA SER A 62 0.34 21.94 18.66
C SER A 62 1.26 21.66 17.46
N GLN A 63 1.60 22.71 16.70
CA GLN A 63 2.42 22.60 15.49
C GLN A 63 3.90 22.82 15.83
N PHE A 64 4.70 21.82 15.56
CA PHE A 64 6.15 21.82 15.76
C PHE A 64 6.87 22.48 14.58
N HIS A 65 7.86 23.32 14.86
CA HIS A 65 8.82 23.80 13.88
C HIS A 65 10.23 23.45 14.33
N GLU A 66 11.09 23.06 13.39
CA GLU A 66 12.49 22.75 13.68
C GLU A 66 13.21 24.00 14.19
N ILE A 67 13.96 23.85 15.29
CA ILE A 67 14.75 24.92 15.90
C ILE A 67 16.25 24.63 15.88
N GLN A 68 16.65 23.35 15.84
CA GLN A 68 18.05 22.96 15.89
C GLN A 68 18.26 21.53 15.37
N GLN A 69 19.45 21.28 14.84
CA GLN A 69 19.97 19.93 14.58
C GLN A 69 21.18 19.68 15.47
N LEU A 70 21.30 18.47 16.00
CA LEU A 70 22.38 18.04 16.89
C LEU A 70 23.13 16.86 16.29
N ASP A 71 24.46 16.87 16.39
CA ASP A 71 25.33 15.79 15.91
C ASP A 71 25.19 14.56 16.83
N VAL A 72 24.25 13.69 16.47
CA VAL A 72 23.91 12.46 17.18
C VAL A 72 23.82 11.34 16.13
N PRO A 73 24.98 10.87 15.62
CA PRO A 73 24.99 9.87 14.57
C PRO A 73 24.39 8.56 15.08
N GLY A 74 23.63 7.88 14.22
CA GLY A 74 22.95 6.64 14.56
C GLY A 74 22.07 6.79 15.80
N GLY A 75 21.35 7.90 15.92
CA GLY A 75 20.57 8.21 17.12
C GLY A 75 19.51 7.14 17.39
N GLU A 76 19.59 6.48 18.54
CA GLU A 76 18.61 5.49 19.01
C GLU A 76 17.64 6.04 20.04
N ASP A 77 18.04 7.05 20.81
CA ASP A 77 17.19 7.61 21.85
C ASP A 77 17.59 9.03 22.25
N ALA A 78 16.64 9.75 22.85
CA ALA A 78 16.84 11.03 23.49
C ALA A 78 15.95 11.13 24.74
N GLU A 79 16.51 11.59 25.86
CA GLU A 79 15.80 11.77 27.12
C GLU A 79 16.08 13.17 27.66
N PHE A 80 15.02 13.94 27.87
CA PHE A 80 15.11 15.20 28.60
C PHE A 80 15.33 14.93 30.09
N VAL A 81 16.31 15.62 30.68
CA VAL A 81 16.67 15.49 32.09
C VAL A 81 16.61 16.86 32.75
N THR A 82 15.88 16.99 33.85
CA THR A 82 15.90 18.20 34.67
C THR A 82 16.61 17.93 35.99
N VAL A 83 17.64 18.72 36.27
CA VAL A 83 18.38 18.71 37.55
C VAL A 83 18.33 20.13 38.09
N ASP A 84 17.68 20.30 39.24
CA ASP A 84 17.36 21.61 39.79
C ASP A 84 16.67 22.54 38.75
N ASP A 85 17.30 23.64 38.35
CA ASP A 85 16.81 24.60 37.36
C ASP A 85 17.44 24.42 35.97
N ARG A 86 18.24 23.36 35.77
CA ARG A 86 18.97 23.08 34.54
C ARG A 86 18.27 21.99 33.74
N THR A 87 18.21 22.19 32.43
CA THR A 87 17.62 21.24 31.49
C THR A 87 18.71 20.67 30.60
N PHE A 88 18.77 19.35 30.53
CA PHE A 88 19.68 18.59 29.69
C PHE A 88 18.90 17.70 28.71
N LEU A 89 19.57 17.30 27.65
CA LEU A 89 19.11 16.29 26.70
C LEU A 89 20.20 15.22 26.57
N ALA A 90 19.97 14.06 27.18
CA ALA A 90 20.84 12.90 27.05
C ALA A 90 20.48 12.15 25.77
N THR A 91 21.46 11.87 24.91
CA THR A 91 21.22 11.21 23.61
C THR A 91 21.98 9.90 23.53
N ALA A 92 21.40 8.89 22.87
CA ALA A 92 22.04 7.61 22.63
C ALA A 92 22.46 7.49 21.16
N SER A 93 23.76 7.32 20.91
CA SER A 93 24.30 7.06 19.58
C SER A 93 24.73 5.60 19.47
N ILE A 94 24.20 4.89 18.48
CA ILE A 94 24.46 3.47 18.31
C ILE A 94 25.69 3.18 17.45
N ARG A 95 25.93 4.02 16.43
CA ARG A 95 26.99 3.88 15.44
C ARG A 95 27.16 5.14 14.60
N SER A 96 28.31 5.28 13.95
CA SER A 96 28.61 6.32 12.96
C SER A 96 29.07 5.69 11.64
N GLY A 97 29.09 6.46 10.56
CA GLY A 97 29.46 6.01 9.22
C GLY A 97 28.30 5.41 8.40
N SER A 98 28.64 4.86 7.23
CA SER A 98 27.69 4.44 6.20
C SER A 98 27.89 2.99 5.77
N ASP A 99 26.81 2.33 5.38
CA ASP A 99 26.84 0.95 4.85
C ASP A 99 27.90 0.78 3.74
N PRO A 100 28.73 -0.30 3.78
CA PRO A 100 28.70 -1.42 4.72
C PRO A 100 29.62 -1.26 5.94
N HIS A 101 30.14 -0.07 6.22
CA HIS A 101 31.16 0.18 7.24
C HIS A 101 30.68 1.14 8.33
N PHE A 102 30.34 0.59 9.49
CA PHE A 102 29.90 1.35 10.65
C PHE A 102 30.93 1.27 11.79
N ASP A 103 31.07 2.36 12.54
CA ASP A 103 31.81 2.38 13.80
C ASP A 103 30.82 2.43 14.97
N PRO A 104 30.67 1.37 15.78
CA PRO A 104 29.80 1.34 16.97
C PRO A 104 30.44 2.02 18.19
N ASN A 105 31.71 2.42 18.13
CA ASN A 105 32.42 3.11 19.20
C ASN A 105 32.13 4.62 19.18
N VAL A 106 30.89 4.97 19.50
CA VAL A 106 30.42 6.35 19.47
C VAL A 106 30.08 6.82 20.87
N ASP A 107 30.52 8.02 21.21
CA ASP A 107 30.14 8.68 22.45
C ASP A 107 28.66 9.08 22.40
N SER A 108 27.94 8.80 23.46
CA SER A 108 26.64 9.41 23.74
C SER A 108 26.86 10.81 24.30
N VAL A 109 26.25 11.82 23.69
CA VAL A 109 26.39 13.22 24.09
C VAL A 109 25.21 13.64 24.97
N ILE A 110 25.52 14.36 26.05
CA ILE A 110 24.54 15.09 26.87
C ILE A 110 24.69 16.56 26.52
N PHE A 111 23.59 17.19 26.12
CA PHE A 111 23.50 18.61 25.86
C PHE A 111 22.83 19.33 27.03
N GLU A 112 23.14 20.61 27.22
CA GLU A 112 22.48 21.51 28.16
C GLU A 112 21.77 22.63 27.39
N TRP A 113 20.58 23.02 27.85
CA TRP A 113 19.87 24.17 27.33
C TRP A 113 20.44 25.47 27.88
N ASP A 114 20.98 26.34 27.02
CA ASP A 114 21.58 27.63 27.42
C ASP A 114 20.58 28.80 27.52
N GLY A 115 19.30 28.54 27.23
CA GLY A 115 18.24 29.54 27.11
C GLY A 115 17.78 29.81 25.68
N GLU A 116 18.61 29.46 24.69
CA GLU A 116 18.34 29.66 23.26
C GLU A 116 18.48 28.36 22.45
N LYS A 117 19.45 27.51 22.80
CA LYS A 117 19.75 26.26 22.08
C LYS A 117 20.35 25.21 23.01
N MET A 118 20.43 23.98 22.52
CA MET A 118 21.19 22.90 23.13
C MET A 118 22.68 23.05 22.81
N VAL A 119 23.52 23.00 23.84
CA VAL A 119 24.99 23.05 23.76
C VAL A 119 25.60 21.80 24.38
N GLU A 120 26.66 21.24 23.77
CA GLU A 120 27.32 20.06 24.32
C GLU A 120 27.82 20.33 25.74
N PHE A 121 27.46 19.45 26.67
CA PHE A 121 27.77 19.57 28.09
C PHE A 121 28.70 18.44 28.55
N GLN A 122 28.40 17.19 28.19
CA GLN A 122 29.18 16.02 28.59
C GLN A 122 29.17 14.95 27.49
N ARG A 123 30.29 14.26 27.32
CA ARG A 123 30.40 13.04 26.50
C ARG A 123 30.56 11.81 27.38
N ILE A 124 29.82 10.77 27.07
CA ILE A 124 29.89 9.47 27.74
C ILE A 124 30.31 8.43 26.68
N PRO A 125 31.47 7.78 26.83
CA PRO A 125 31.85 6.67 25.96
C PRO A 125 30.84 5.54 26.08
N THR A 126 30.23 5.15 24.96
CA THR A 126 29.19 4.13 24.91
C THR A 126 29.47 3.09 23.83
N TRP A 127 28.79 1.94 23.93
CA TRP A 127 28.86 0.89 22.92
C TRP A 127 27.46 0.36 22.63
N GLY A 128 26.94 0.66 21.44
CA GLY A 128 25.59 0.25 21.05
C GLY A 128 24.52 0.80 22.01
N ALA A 129 24.61 2.08 22.37
CA ALA A 129 23.65 2.74 23.24
C ALA A 129 22.22 2.65 22.66
N LYS A 130 21.25 2.34 23.51
CA LYS A 130 19.85 2.08 23.10
C LYS A 130 18.84 3.02 23.72
N GLN A 131 18.98 3.35 24.99
CA GLN A 131 17.99 4.17 25.68
C GLN A 131 18.59 4.82 26.93
N TRP A 132 18.13 6.01 27.24
CA TRP A 132 18.34 6.73 28.47
C TRP A 132 17.03 6.81 29.26
N ARG A 133 17.13 6.80 30.60
CA ARG A 133 15.98 7.08 31.47
C ARG A 133 16.44 7.87 32.68
N SER A 134 15.82 9.02 32.90
CA SER A 134 16.06 9.84 34.08
C SER A 134 15.09 9.49 35.21
N PHE A 135 15.56 9.55 36.45
CA PHE A 135 14.73 9.38 37.65
C PHE A 135 15.42 9.94 38.89
N GLN A 136 14.69 10.02 40.00
CA GLN A 136 15.20 10.53 41.28
C GLN A 136 14.83 9.62 42.44
N ILE A 137 15.77 9.41 43.36
CA ILE A 137 15.56 8.66 44.61
C ILE A 137 16.25 9.41 45.74
N ASP A 138 15.54 9.70 46.83
CA ASP A 138 16.08 10.38 48.02
C ASP A 138 16.84 11.70 47.70
N GLY A 139 16.38 12.44 46.68
CA GLY A 139 17.01 13.69 46.23
C GLY A 139 18.28 13.51 45.37
N ARG A 140 18.61 12.27 44.99
CA ARG A 140 19.70 11.94 44.06
C ARG A 140 19.15 11.94 42.64
N HIS A 141 19.83 12.60 41.71
CA HIS A 141 19.46 12.58 40.29
C HIS A 141 20.22 11.46 39.58
N LEU A 142 19.48 10.51 39.02
CA LEU A 142 20.02 9.32 38.39
C LEU A 142 19.64 9.28 36.90
N LEU A 143 20.53 8.72 36.09
CA LEU A 143 20.36 8.58 34.64
C LEU A 143 20.84 7.18 34.21
N ALA A 144 19.92 6.32 33.80
CA ALA A 144 20.23 4.94 33.42
C ALA A 144 20.43 4.81 31.90
N LEU A 145 21.54 4.20 31.49
CA LEU A 145 21.87 3.84 30.11
C LEU A 145 21.56 2.36 29.87
N ALA A 146 20.67 2.07 28.92
CA ALA A 146 20.56 0.76 28.29
C ALA A 146 21.55 0.70 27.13
N GLN A 147 22.42 -0.29 27.18
CA GLN A 147 23.40 -0.58 26.12
C GLN A 147 23.79 -2.05 26.18
N GLY A 148 24.34 -2.58 25.11
CA GLY A 148 24.79 -3.97 25.06
C GLY A 148 25.56 -4.28 23.80
N HIS A 149 26.24 -5.43 23.82
CA HIS A 149 27.08 -5.86 22.71
C HIS A 149 26.24 -6.20 21.47
N GLY A 150 25.14 -6.95 21.64
CA GLY A 150 24.28 -7.44 20.55
C GLY A 150 25.02 -8.19 19.43
N ASP A 151 24.30 -8.75 18.46
CA ASP A 151 24.90 -9.29 17.21
C ASP A 151 25.37 -8.16 16.26
N MET A 152 25.71 -6.99 16.80
CA MET A 152 25.90 -5.75 16.07
C MET A 152 27.22 -5.69 15.30
N VAL A 153 28.23 -6.47 15.70
CA VAL A 153 29.53 -6.61 15.05
C VAL A 153 30.30 -7.80 15.64
N ASP A 154 31.02 -8.56 14.81
CA ASP A 154 32.00 -9.60 15.21
C ASP A 154 33.24 -9.01 15.94
N GLU A 155 33.25 -7.71 16.22
CA GLU A 155 34.38 -6.98 16.80
C GLU A 155 34.20 -6.74 18.30
N SER A 156 35.23 -7.06 19.07
CA SER A 156 35.26 -6.76 20.51
C SER A 156 35.41 -5.25 20.73
N PRO A 157 34.81 -4.69 21.81
CA PRO A 157 34.98 -3.29 22.18
C PRO A 157 36.45 -2.87 22.20
N VAL A 158 36.76 -1.71 21.63
CA VAL A 158 38.12 -1.16 21.64
C VAL A 158 38.32 -0.36 22.93
N GLY A 159 39.24 -0.80 23.80
CA GLY A 159 39.59 -0.11 25.05
C GLY A 159 38.81 -0.60 26.28
N ASN A 160 38.71 0.23 27.33
CA ASN A 160 38.02 -0.07 28.60
C ASN A 160 36.55 0.41 28.60
N ILE A 161 35.84 0.30 27.47
CA ILE A 161 34.43 0.71 27.37
C ILE A 161 33.56 -0.41 27.95
N SER A 162 32.70 -0.06 28.90
CA SER A 162 31.76 -1.02 29.49
C SER A 162 30.69 -1.40 28.46
N THR A 163 30.47 -2.71 28.26
CA THR A 163 29.32 -3.23 27.51
C THR A 163 28.10 -3.47 28.40
N SER A 164 28.27 -3.35 29.72
CA SER A 164 27.17 -3.44 30.68
C SER A 164 26.38 -2.14 30.69
N SER A 165 25.06 -2.26 30.82
CA SER A 165 24.21 -1.11 31.08
C SER A 165 24.57 -0.46 32.42
N THR A 166 24.50 0.86 32.51
CA THR A 166 25.09 1.62 33.62
C THR A 166 24.16 2.73 34.08
N ILE A 167 23.96 2.83 35.39
CA ILE A 167 23.27 3.92 36.06
C ILE A 167 24.32 4.96 36.45
N PHE A 168 24.07 6.20 36.09
CA PHE A 168 24.89 7.35 36.43
C PHE A 168 24.20 8.21 37.48
N GLU A 169 24.98 8.89 38.31
CA GLU A 169 24.53 9.82 39.33
C GLU A 169 25.11 11.21 39.08
N TRP A 170 24.28 12.23 39.25
CA TRP A 170 24.72 13.62 39.23
C TRP A 170 25.55 13.96 40.49
N ASP A 171 26.80 14.39 40.30
CA ASP A 171 27.70 14.76 41.40
C ASP A 171 27.68 16.27 41.75
N GLY A 172 26.81 17.04 41.10
CA GLY A 172 26.79 18.51 41.16
C GLY A 172 27.47 19.19 39.96
N GLN A 173 28.31 18.46 39.22
CA GLN A 173 29.05 18.96 38.07
C GLN A 173 28.80 18.16 36.80
N ALA A 174 28.67 16.83 36.87
CA ALA A 174 28.47 15.92 35.75
C ALA A 174 27.78 14.61 36.19
N PHE A 175 27.31 13.82 35.23
CA PHE A 175 26.82 12.47 35.49
C PHE A 175 27.99 11.49 35.59
N GLN A 176 28.17 10.86 36.75
CA GLN A 176 29.24 9.89 37.03
C GLN A 176 28.69 8.47 37.13
N PRO A 177 29.42 7.43 36.67
CA PRO A 177 29.00 6.05 36.86
C PRO A 177 28.76 5.73 38.33
N PHE A 178 27.56 5.23 38.65
CA PHE A 178 27.14 4.89 39.99
C PHE A 178 27.03 3.37 40.18
N GLN A 179 26.30 2.69 39.28
CA GLN A 179 26.07 1.26 39.38
C GLN A 179 25.95 0.61 38.00
N THR A 180 26.63 -0.52 37.79
CA THR A 180 26.48 -1.32 36.56
C THR A 180 25.39 -2.39 36.74
N VAL A 181 24.59 -2.61 35.71
CA VAL A 181 23.63 -3.71 35.62
C VAL A 181 24.07 -4.63 34.49
N ALA A 182 24.15 -5.93 34.79
CA ALA A 182 24.54 -6.92 33.79
C ALA A 182 23.55 -6.88 32.62
N SER A 183 24.09 -6.78 31.40
CA SER A 183 23.33 -6.63 30.17
C SER A 183 23.93 -7.51 29.09
N HIS A 184 23.07 -8.14 28.30
CA HIS A 184 23.48 -8.76 27.04
C HIS A 184 23.05 -7.89 25.86
N MET A 185 21.78 -7.46 25.86
CA MET A 185 21.26 -6.52 24.87
C MET A 185 20.13 -5.70 25.48
N GLY A 186 20.50 -4.72 26.32
CA GLY A 186 19.56 -3.82 26.99
C GLY A 186 18.83 -2.89 26.03
N TYR A 187 17.55 -2.65 26.30
CA TYR A 187 16.69 -1.84 25.43
C TYR A 187 15.92 -0.74 26.12
N ASN A 188 15.47 -0.92 27.36
CA ASN A 188 14.59 0.06 28.00
C ASN A 188 14.63 -0.02 29.53
N TRP A 189 14.35 1.12 30.16
CA TRP A 189 14.24 1.33 31.59
C TRP A 189 12.94 2.04 31.95
N LEU A 190 12.33 1.62 33.06
CA LEU A 190 11.26 2.34 33.73
C LEU A 190 11.48 2.33 35.25
N TYR A 191 11.60 3.51 35.85
CA TYR A 191 11.57 3.69 37.29
C TYR A 191 10.13 3.89 37.77
N PHE A 192 9.78 3.28 38.90
CA PHE A 192 8.49 3.47 39.56
C PHE A 192 8.56 3.10 41.05
N SER A 193 7.62 3.61 41.83
CA SER A 193 7.48 3.24 43.25
C SER A 193 6.10 2.65 43.51
N VAL A 194 6.03 1.58 44.30
CA VAL A 194 4.76 0.98 44.74
C VAL A 194 4.89 0.49 46.18
N ASP A 195 3.88 0.76 47.01
CA ASP A 195 3.84 0.39 48.43
C ASP A 195 5.08 0.79 49.27
N GLY A 196 5.71 1.90 48.90
CA GLY A 196 6.91 2.41 49.59
C GLY A 196 8.22 1.72 49.19
N HIS A 197 8.18 0.90 48.14
CA HIS A 197 9.35 0.31 47.50
C HIS A 197 9.65 1.03 46.19
N ASP A 198 10.93 1.24 45.90
CA ASP A 198 11.43 1.83 44.68
C ASP A 198 11.97 0.76 43.75
N PHE A 199 11.49 0.74 42.50
CA PHE A 199 11.84 -0.26 41.52
C PHE A 199 12.38 0.36 40.24
N LEU A 200 13.22 -0.40 39.56
CA LEU A 200 13.73 -0.10 38.22
C LEU A 200 13.55 -1.34 37.33
N ALA A 201 12.55 -1.30 36.45
CA ALA A 201 12.35 -2.33 35.45
C ALA A 201 13.36 -2.16 34.30
N TYR A 202 13.94 -3.27 33.89
CA TYR A 202 14.99 -3.35 32.89
C TYR A 202 14.62 -4.35 31.79
N ALA A 203 14.54 -3.86 30.56
CA ALA A 203 14.23 -4.67 29.39
C ALA A 203 15.53 -5.14 28.74
N ASP A 204 15.67 -6.44 28.59
CA ASP A 204 16.73 -7.08 27.81
C ASP A 204 16.09 -7.92 26.69
N HIS A 205 16.69 -7.89 25.51
CA HIS A 205 16.21 -8.67 24.38
C HIS A 205 16.64 -10.13 24.46
N ALA A 206 17.89 -10.37 24.81
CA ALA A 206 18.50 -11.70 24.78
C ALA A 206 18.22 -12.47 26.08
N GLU A 207 18.22 -11.77 27.20
CA GLU A 207 17.92 -12.33 28.52
C GLU A 207 16.47 -12.02 28.96
N LEU A 208 16.05 -12.67 30.04
CA LEU A 208 14.79 -12.32 30.69
C LEU A 208 14.90 -10.91 31.29
N SER A 209 13.93 -10.07 30.92
CA SER A 209 13.77 -8.74 31.51
C SER A 209 13.53 -8.84 33.02
N THR A 210 14.07 -7.90 33.78
CA THR A 210 14.15 -8.00 35.25
C THR A 210 13.72 -6.69 35.90
N ILE A 211 12.97 -6.79 37.00
CA ILE A 211 12.70 -5.70 37.93
C ILE A 211 13.78 -5.73 39.00
N LEU A 212 14.41 -4.59 39.26
CA LEU A 212 15.35 -4.36 40.34
C LEU A 212 14.67 -3.57 41.45
N GLU A 213 15.00 -3.84 42.70
CA GLU A 213 14.53 -3.09 43.88
C GLU A 213 15.67 -2.26 44.47
N TRP A 214 15.38 -1.03 44.88
CA TRP A 214 16.32 -0.19 45.60
C TRP A 214 16.42 -0.63 47.06
N VAL A 215 17.58 -1.16 47.44
CA VAL A 215 17.83 -1.67 48.79
C VAL A 215 19.18 -1.17 49.28
N ASN A 216 19.20 -0.49 50.42
CA ASN A 216 20.42 0.00 51.08
C ASN A 216 21.31 0.89 50.17
N GLY A 217 20.71 1.65 49.27
CA GLY A 217 21.43 2.58 48.42
C GLY A 217 21.98 1.98 47.12
N GLU A 218 21.53 0.79 46.71
CA GLU A 218 21.84 0.15 45.42
C GLU A 218 20.62 -0.59 44.87
N PHE A 219 20.58 -0.83 43.55
CA PHE A 219 19.55 -1.66 42.91
C PHE A 219 19.94 -3.14 42.92
N VAL A 220 19.10 -4.00 43.50
CA VAL A 220 19.32 -5.45 43.55
C VAL A 220 18.24 -6.19 42.75
N PRO A 221 18.54 -7.34 42.13
CA PRO A 221 17.53 -8.12 41.40
C PRO A 221 16.36 -8.52 42.30
N PHE A 222 15.13 -8.20 41.87
CA PHE A 222 13.91 -8.48 42.61
C PHE A 222 13.06 -9.56 41.92
N GLN A 223 12.72 -9.36 40.65
CA GLN A 223 11.83 -10.27 39.92
C GLN A 223 12.21 -10.37 38.44
N LYS A 224 12.19 -11.58 37.87
CA LYS A 224 12.27 -11.79 36.42
C LYS A 224 10.87 -11.82 35.80
N LEU A 225 10.75 -11.28 34.59
CA LEU A 225 9.52 -11.27 33.81
C LEU A 225 9.57 -12.36 32.73
N ASP A 226 8.39 -12.78 32.27
CA ASP A 226 8.25 -13.97 31.42
C ASP A 226 8.59 -13.66 29.95
N GLY A 227 9.42 -14.53 29.39
CA GLY A 227 9.79 -14.53 27.98
C GLY A 227 10.89 -13.52 27.59
N PRO A 228 11.62 -13.80 26.50
CA PRO A 228 12.66 -12.91 25.97
C PRO A 228 12.07 -11.78 25.10
N GLY A 229 12.94 -10.96 24.51
CA GLY A 229 12.55 -9.96 23.52
C GLY A 229 11.91 -8.72 24.13
N GLY A 230 12.28 -8.36 25.36
CA GLY A 230 11.78 -7.17 26.04
C GLY A 230 12.06 -5.88 25.28
N ARG A 231 11.11 -4.95 25.33
CA ARG A 231 11.22 -3.68 24.60
C ARG A 231 10.90 -2.45 25.43
N ALA A 232 9.84 -2.47 26.21
CA ALA A 232 9.39 -1.29 26.93
C ALA A 232 8.48 -1.64 28.10
N PHE A 233 8.30 -0.67 29.00
CA PHE A 233 7.36 -0.78 30.12
C PHE A 233 6.46 0.44 30.21
N CYS A 234 5.28 0.27 30.80
CA CYS A 234 4.42 1.37 31.21
C CYS A 234 3.73 1.01 32.52
N LEU A 235 3.79 1.91 33.51
CA LEU A 235 3.07 1.77 34.76
C LEU A 235 1.65 2.28 34.59
N LEU A 236 0.67 1.50 35.01
CA LEU A 236 -0.75 1.84 34.96
C LEU A 236 -1.33 1.81 36.36
N GLU A 237 -2.26 2.71 36.66
CA GLU A 237 -3.00 2.71 37.91
C GLU A 237 -4.50 2.71 37.63
N SER A 238 -5.25 1.86 38.35
CA SER A 238 -6.70 1.84 38.31
C SER A 238 -7.25 1.52 39.69
N ARG A 239 -8.11 2.41 40.21
CA ARG A 239 -8.76 2.30 41.54
C ARG A 239 -7.81 1.98 42.71
N GLY A 240 -6.58 2.50 42.66
CA GLY A 240 -5.55 2.28 43.67
C GLY A 240 -4.81 0.95 43.56
N GLU A 241 -5.01 0.21 42.47
CA GLU A 241 -4.22 -0.96 42.10
C GLU A 241 -3.19 -0.59 41.03
N THR A 242 -2.00 -1.17 41.13
CA THR A 242 -0.87 -0.90 40.22
C THR A 242 -0.65 -2.07 39.26
N PHE A 243 -0.46 -1.73 37.99
CA PHE A 243 -0.16 -2.66 36.92
C PHE A 243 1.08 -2.22 36.15
N LEU A 244 1.81 -3.20 35.60
CA LEU A 244 2.98 -2.99 34.77
C LEU A 244 2.75 -3.65 33.41
N ALA A 245 2.55 -2.82 32.39
CA ALA A 245 2.56 -3.28 31.01
C ALA A 245 4.01 -3.50 30.55
N PHE A 246 4.26 -4.62 29.87
CA PHE A 246 5.56 -5.06 29.39
C PHE A 246 5.48 -5.43 27.91
N SER A 247 6.12 -4.62 27.07
CA SER A 247 6.14 -4.77 25.62
C SER A 247 7.21 -5.78 25.21
N ARG A 248 6.84 -6.69 24.30
CA ARG A 248 7.74 -7.69 23.73
C ARG A 248 7.65 -7.69 22.21
N ILE A 249 8.80 -7.82 21.54
CA ILE A 249 8.85 -7.73 20.07
C ILE A 249 8.52 -9.05 19.37
N THR A 250 8.96 -10.19 19.90
CA THR A 250 8.83 -11.50 19.23
C THR A 250 7.61 -12.29 19.68
N SER A 251 6.83 -11.77 20.64
CA SER A 251 5.67 -12.45 21.23
C SER A 251 4.67 -11.42 21.75
N ASP A 252 3.52 -11.91 22.23
CA ASP A 252 2.48 -11.07 22.85
C ASP A 252 3.05 -10.16 23.94
N SER A 253 2.46 -9.00 24.19
CA SER A 253 2.86 -8.19 25.35
C SER A 253 2.10 -8.63 26.59
N LEU A 254 2.63 -8.35 27.78
CA LEU A 254 2.08 -8.83 29.05
C LEU A 254 1.72 -7.66 29.96
N VAL A 255 0.69 -7.83 30.77
CA VAL A 255 0.35 -6.92 31.87
C VAL A 255 0.47 -7.70 33.16
N TYR A 256 1.20 -7.14 34.11
CA TYR A 256 1.34 -7.67 35.45
C TYR A 256 0.59 -6.79 36.45
N LYS A 257 0.07 -7.38 37.53
CA LYS A 257 -0.57 -6.69 38.65
C LYS A 257 0.27 -6.88 39.90
N TRP A 258 0.50 -5.79 40.64
CA TRP A 258 1.15 -5.86 41.95
C TRP A 258 0.22 -6.50 42.99
N ASP A 259 0.71 -7.50 43.73
CA ASP A 259 -0.06 -8.20 44.77
C ASP A 259 0.32 -7.84 46.22
N GLY A 260 1.19 -6.83 46.39
CA GLY A 260 1.79 -6.45 47.68
C GLY A 260 3.16 -7.09 47.92
N THR A 261 3.56 -8.07 47.12
CA THR A 261 4.85 -8.77 47.25
C THR A 261 5.60 -8.97 45.94
N SER A 262 4.90 -9.08 44.82
CA SER A 262 5.46 -9.31 43.49
C SER A 262 4.46 -8.92 42.39
N PHE A 263 4.94 -8.85 41.15
CA PHE A 263 4.13 -8.60 39.97
C PHE A 263 3.61 -9.91 39.37
N GLN A 264 2.31 -10.16 39.47
CA GLN A 264 1.66 -11.37 38.97
C GLN A 264 1.06 -11.14 37.59
N HIS A 265 1.17 -12.12 36.68
CA HIS A 265 0.54 -12.01 35.36
C HIS A 265 -0.96 -11.74 35.49
N HIS A 266 -1.45 -10.71 34.79
CA HIS A 266 -2.82 -10.21 34.87
C HIS A 266 -3.55 -10.33 33.53
N GLN A 267 -2.89 -9.93 32.44
CA GLN A 267 -3.47 -9.94 31.09
C GLN A 267 -2.39 -10.17 30.03
N THR A 268 -2.78 -10.75 28.90
CA THR A 268 -1.96 -10.83 27.69
C THR A 268 -2.55 -9.90 26.62
N LEU A 269 -1.69 -9.10 25.99
CA LEU A 269 -2.01 -8.26 24.84
C LEU A 269 -1.52 -8.98 23.57
N GLU A 270 -2.44 -9.62 22.86
CA GLU A 270 -2.14 -10.47 21.70
C GLU A 270 -1.46 -9.70 20.57
N GLY A 271 -0.49 -10.34 19.91
CA GLY A 271 0.20 -9.83 18.73
C GLY A 271 1.64 -9.40 19.00
N ALA A 272 2.54 -9.93 18.18
CA ALA A 272 3.96 -9.60 18.17
C ALA A 272 4.23 -8.16 17.66
N GLY A 273 5.50 -7.79 17.60
CA GLY A 273 5.98 -6.50 17.11
C GLY A 273 5.86 -5.36 18.11
N GLY A 274 5.48 -5.63 19.36
CA GLY A 274 5.38 -4.60 20.40
C GLY A 274 6.69 -3.85 20.60
N ARG A 275 6.63 -2.51 20.66
CA ARG A 275 7.82 -1.68 20.79
C ARG A 275 7.77 -0.71 21.96
N GLU A 276 6.88 0.27 21.95
CA GLU A 276 6.81 1.31 22.99
C GLU A 276 5.36 1.59 23.40
N PHE A 277 5.21 2.23 24.56
CA PHE A 277 3.92 2.59 25.13
C PHE A 277 3.83 4.08 25.46
N ALA A 278 2.65 4.66 25.29
CA ALA A 278 2.32 5.98 25.84
C ALA A 278 0.95 5.98 26.51
N LEU A 279 0.84 6.70 27.62
CA LEU A 279 -0.44 6.99 28.26
C LEU A 279 -1.02 8.27 27.70
N VAL A 280 -2.31 8.24 27.36
CA VAL A 280 -3.08 9.42 27.01
C VAL A 280 -4.36 9.46 27.81
N THR A 281 -4.65 10.63 28.38
CA THR A 281 -5.91 10.90 29.07
C THR A 281 -6.86 11.58 28.10
N GLY A 282 -8.07 11.04 27.97
CA GLY A 282 -9.14 11.68 27.22
C GLY A 282 -9.77 12.84 27.99
N ASP A 283 -10.46 13.71 27.28
CA ASP A 283 -11.15 14.89 27.84
C ASP A 283 -12.16 14.54 28.94
N ASP A 284 -12.70 13.31 28.93
CA ASP A 284 -13.61 12.77 29.95
C ASP A 284 -12.90 12.22 31.19
N GLY A 285 -11.57 12.26 31.22
CA GLY A 285 -10.73 11.69 32.28
C GLY A 285 -10.46 10.19 32.12
N SER A 286 -10.93 9.55 31.04
CA SER A 286 -10.60 8.15 30.75
C SER A 286 -9.12 7.99 30.39
N SER A 287 -8.48 6.92 30.89
CA SER A 287 -7.10 6.59 30.56
C SER A 287 -7.02 5.59 29.41
N TYR A 288 -6.12 5.86 28.47
CA TYR A 288 -5.83 5.01 27.33
C TYR A 288 -4.34 4.70 27.26
N LEU A 289 -4.02 3.50 26.82
CA LEU A 289 -2.66 3.04 26.53
C LEU A 289 -2.51 2.90 25.03
N VAL A 290 -1.62 3.68 24.44
CA VAL A 290 -1.18 3.52 23.06
C VAL A 290 0.00 2.56 23.04
N HIS A 291 -0.08 1.51 22.21
CA HIS A 291 0.98 0.52 22.01
C HIS A 291 1.43 0.57 20.56
N VAL A 292 2.61 1.12 20.31
CA VAL A 292 3.16 1.14 18.96
C VAL A 292 3.83 -0.18 18.60
N LYS A 293 3.65 -0.57 17.34
CA LYS A 293 4.21 -1.80 16.78
C LYS A 293 5.35 -1.46 15.82
N PHE A 294 6.52 -2.06 16.03
CA PHE A 294 7.70 -1.84 15.20
C PHE A 294 7.66 -2.69 13.94
N LEU A 295 7.79 -4.01 14.06
CA LEU A 295 7.81 -4.92 12.91
C LEU A 295 7.54 -6.37 13.29
N THR A 296 7.23 -7.18 12.28
CA THR A 296 7.22 -8.65 12.34
C THR A 296 7.97 -9.22 11.12
N GLY A 297 7.89 -10.53 10.85
CA GLY A 297 8.58 -11.17 9.72
C GLY A 297 9.95 -11.75 10.10
N SER A 298 10.74 -12.11 9.07
CA SER A 298 12.13 -12.58 9.26
C SER A 298 13.13 -11.43 9.13
N LEU A 299 14.41 -11.70 9.39
CA LEU A 299 15.48 -10.70 9.19
C LEU A 299 15.62 -10.30 7.71
N GLU A 300 15.35 -11.21 6.79
CA GLU A 300 15.44 -11.00 5.34
C GLU A 300 14.17 -10.39 4.74
N ASP A 301 13.03 -10.56 5.39
CA ASP A 301 11.72 -10.09 4.94
C ASP A 301 10.90 -9.51 6.11
N PRO A 302 11.34 -8.36 6.67
CA PRO A 302 10.64 -7.69 7.76
C PRO A 302 9.40 -6.96 7.25
N ILE A 303 8.32 -7.03 8.03
CA ILE A 303 7.05 -6.33 7.78
C ILE A 303 6.98 -5.13 8.72
N THR A 304 7.10 -3.91 8.17
CA THR A 304 7.15 -2.64 8.91
C THR A 304 5.82 -1.89 8.94
N ALA A 305 4.95 -2.09 7.95
CA ALA A 305 3.59 -1.56 7.96
C ALA A 305 2.73 -2.35 8.96
N MET A 306 2.54 -1.79 10.15
CA MET A 306 1.93 -2.46 11.29
C MET A 306 0.79 -1.62 11.88
N ASP A 307 -0.28 -2.30 12.30
CA ASP A 307 -1.36 -1.68 13.07
C ASP A 307 -0.92 -1.48 14.52
N SER A 308 -0.63 -0.23 14.89
CA SER A 308 -0.48 0.20 16.28
C SER A 308 -1.84 0.23 16.97
N VAL A 309 -1.87 -0.02 18.27
CA VAL A 309 -3.11 -0.34 19.00
C VAL A 309 -3.39 0.68 20.09
N ILE A 310 -4.65 1.09 20.23
CA ILE A 310 -5.10 1.91 21.36
C ILE A 310 -6.01 1.06 22.25
N TYR A 311 -5.62 0.94 23.51
CA TYR A 311 -6.38 0.28 24.56
C TYR A 311 -7.01 1.31 25.48
N ARG A 312 -8.24 1.06 25.93
CA ARG A 312 -8.85 1.77 27.07
C ARG A 312 -8.57 0.97 28.34
N LEU A 313 -8.08 1.63 29.38
CA LEU A 313 -7.93 1.04 30.71
C LEU A 313 -9.29 1.04 31.42
N THR A 314 -9.77 -0.13 31.83
CA THR A 314 -11.01 -0.24 32.62
C THR A 314 -10.74 -0.02 34.10
N ASP A 315 -11.84 0.19 34.82
CA ASP A 315 -11.90 0.29 36.27
C ASP A 315 -11.40 -0.98 37.00
N GLU A 316 -11.39 -2.14 36.32
CA GLU A 316 -10.88 -3.42 36.81
C GLU A 316 -9.40 -3.65 36.45
N GLY A 317 -8.75 -2.68 35.80
CA GLY A 317 -7.35 -2.80 35.37
C GLY A 317 -7.12 -3.55 34.06
N LEU A 318 -8.19 -3.83 33.30
CA LEU A 318 -8.09 -4.49 32.00
C LEU A 318 -7.83 -3.47 30.89
N LEU A 319 -6.97 -3.81 29.95
CA LEU A 319 -6.75 -3.06 28.72
C LEU A 319 -7.64 -3.64 27.61
N VAL A 320 -8.66 -2.88 27.20
CA VAL A 320 -9.59 -3.27 26.13
C VAL A 320 -9.22 -2.52 24.86
N GLN A 321 -8.89 -3.23 23.78
CA GLN A 321 -8.62 -2.59 22.49
C GLN A 321 -9.86 -1.83 22.01
N VAL A 322 -9.67 -0.57 21.64
CA VAL A 322 -10.74 0.33 21.19
C VAL A 322 -10.50 0.94 19.81
N ASP A 323 -9.25 0.96 19.33
CA ASP A 323 -8.91 1.44 17.98
C ASP A 323 -7.56 0.87 17.53
N THR A 324 -7.29 0.94 16.23
CA THR A 324 -5.98 0.67 15.62
C THR A 324 -5.66 1.74 14.59
N PHE A 325 -4.37 1.98 14.36
CA PHE A 325 -3.92 2.92 13.34
C PHE A 325 -2.62 2.45 12.71
N LEU A 326 -2.50 2.64 11.40
CA LEU A 326 -1.35 2.22 10.63
C LEU A 326 -0.13 3.06 10.99
N THR A 327 0.98 2.39 11.22
CA THR A 327 2.30 2.98 11.43
C THR A 327 3.36 2.22 10.63
N HIS A 328 4.45 2.89 10.27
CA HIS A 328 5.52 2.32 9.46
C HIS A 328 6.81 2.24 10.28
N GLY A 329 7.09 1.05 10.80
CA GLY A 329 8.27 0.83 11.63
C GLY A 329 8.26 1.71 12.89
N ALA A 330 7.13 1.82 13.59
CA ALA A 330 7.03 2.72 14.75
C ALA A 330 7.94 2.27 15.89
N THR A 331 8.84 3.15 16.30
CA THR A 331 9.87 2.85 17.30
C THR A 331 9.57 3.43 18.67
N ASP A 332 8.77 4.49 18.73
CA ASP A 332 8.43 5.20 19.96
C ASP A 332 7.13 6.00 19.82
N VAL A 333 6.52 6.32 20.97
CA VAL A 333 5.35 7.19 21.06
C VAL A 333 5.40 8.03 22.32
N SER A 334 5.06 9.30 22.21
CA SER A 334 4.92 10.19 23.36
C SER A 334 3.66 11.04 23.27
N THR A 335 3.23 11.59 24.41
CA THR A 335 2.03 12.42 24.51
C THR A 335 2.36 13.79 25.04
N PHE A 336 1.59 14.79 24.59
CA PHE A 336 1.59 16.13 25.14
C PHE A 336 0.19 16.71 25.09
N SER A 337 -0.03 17.83 25.77
CA SER A 337 -1.32 18.51 25.77
C SER A 337 -1.16 19.99 25.51
N VAL A 338 -2.07 20.55 24.73
CA VAL A 338 -2.16 22.00 24.45
C VAL A 338 -3.60 22.43 24.73
N ASP A 339 -3.78 23.40 25.62
CA ASP A 339 -5.10 23.93 26.00
C ASP A 339 -6.14 22.84 26.40
N GLY A 340 -5.67 21.75 27.01
CA GLY A 340 -6.50 20.62 27.46
C GLY A 340 -6.76 19.55 26.38
N GLN A 341 -6.40 19.79 25.13
CA GLN A 341 -6.43 18.78 24.07
C GLN A 341 -5.17 17.92 24.11
N SER A 342 -5.33 16.60 24.16
CA SER A 342 -4.24 15.63 24.10
C SER A 342 -3.78 15.38 22.67
N TYR A 343 -2.47 15.18 22.51
CA TYR A 343 -1.81 14.86 21.25
C TYR A 343 -0.84 13.70 21.45
N LEU A 344 -0.57 12.99 20.35
CA LEU A 344 0.36 11.88 20.25
C LEU A 344 1.42 12.21 19.21
N VAL A 345 2.68 11.93 19.50
CA VAL A 345 3.79 11.97 18.54
C VAL A 345 4.29 10.54 18.35
N THR A 346 4.28 10.04 17.12
CA THR A 346 4.82 8.72 16.76
C THR A 346 6.12 8.87 16.00
N ALA A 347 7.20 8.25 16.51
CA ALA A 347 8.45 8.12 15.79
C ALA A 347 8.37 6.90 14.86
N GLU A 348 8.53 7.10 13.56
CA GLU A 348 8.40 6.07 12.53
C GLU A 348 9.69 5.95 11.72
N SER A 349 10.21 4.72 11.63
CA SER A 349 11.60 4.51 11.20
C SER A 349 11.77 3.98 9.77
N LEU A 350 10.78 3.28 9.22
CA LEU A 350 10.94 2.55 7.97
C LEU A 350 9.64 2.49 7.19
N THR A 351 9.68 2.84 5.91
CA THR A 351 8.55 2.63 4.97
C THR A 351 8.24 1.14 4.79
N GLU A 352 7.13 0.80 4.11
CA GLU A 352 6.84 -0.59 3.72
C GLU A 352 7.96 -1.19 2.86
N ASP A 353 8.57 -0.37 1.99
CA ASP A 353 9.70 -0.73 1.14
C ASP A 353 11.07 -0.67 1.86
N LEU A 354 11.09 -0.64 3.19
CA LEU A 354 12.31 -0.64 4.02
C LEU A 354 13.28 0.52 3.71
N ARG A 355 12.72 1.71 3.46
CA ARG A 355 13.47 2.97 3.33
C ARG A 355 13.44 3.74 4.64
N PHE A 356 14.58 4.33 5.01
CA PHE A 356 14.68 5.12 6.23
C PHE A 356 13.88 6.40 6.15
N ARG A 357 13.69 6.95 4.94
CA ARG A 357 12.91 8.17 4.78
C ARG A 357 11.41 7.92 5.00
N GLN A 358 11.01 7.99 6.27
CA GLN A 358 9.65 7.78 6.76
C GLN A 358 9.26 8.95 7.68
N ASP A 359 8.10 9.55 7.41
CA ASP A 359 7.56 10.61 8.26
C ASP A 359 7.13 10.07 9.61
N SER A 360 7.52 10.79 10.65
CA SER A 360 6.94 10.70 11.99
C SER A 360 5.69 11.58 12.04
N HIS A 361 4.72 11.25 12.87
CA HIS A 361 3.41 11.91 12.83
C HIS A 361 3.00 12.48 14.18
N VAL A 362 2.27 13.59 14.14
CA VAL A 362 1.57 14.17 15.29
C VAL A 362 0.08 14.01 15.06
N TYR A 363 -0.60 13.38 16.01
CA TYR A 363 -2.04 13.16 15.97
C TYR A 363 -2.72 13.92 17.11
N ALA A 364 -3.84 14.59 16.83
CA ALA A 364 -4.77 14.98 17.86
C ALA A 364 -5.51 13.74 18.36
N PHE A 365 -5.52 13.52 19.67
CA PHE A 365 -6.24 12.42 20.29
C PHE A 365 -7.68 12.84 20.58
N VAL A 366 -8.64 12.32 19.81
CA VAL A 366 -10.06 12.64 19.96
C VAL A 366 -10.75 11.45 20.63
N PRO A 367 -11.05 11.51 21.94
CA PRO A 367 -11.63 10.39 22.66
C PRO A 367 -13.10 10.23 22.24
N GLY A 368 -13.40 9.20 21.45
CA GLY A 368 -14.77 8.89 21.04
C GLY A 368 -14.87 8.27 19.65
N GLU A 369 -15.89 7.43 19.47
CA GLU A 369 -16.26 6.78 18.20
C GLU A 369 -16.24 7.80 17.05
N LEU A 370 -15.63 7.42 15.91
CA LEU A 370 -15.71 8.16 14.65
C LEU A 370 -17.10 8.79 14.47
N PRO A 371 -17.21 10.06 14.05
CA PRO A 371 -18.50 10.68 13.85
C PRO A 371 -19.32 9.86 12.84
N VAL A 372 -20.28 9.09 13.36
CA VAL A 372 -21.27 8.42 12.53
C VAL A 372 -22.06 9.53 11.85
N LEU A 373 -22.13 9.52 10.52
CA LEU A 373 -22.99 10.38 9.70
C LEU A 373 -24.47 10.10 10.04
N GLY A 374 -24.90 10.59 11.20
CA GLY A 374 -26.15 10.24 11.87
C GLY A 374 -26.17 8.79 12.37
N LYS A 375 -26.28 8.58 13.68
CA LYS A 375 -26.83 7.31 14.16
C LYS A 375 -28.27 7.24 13.62
N ARG A 376 -28.54 6.35 12.66
CA ARG A 376 -29.89 5.74 12.61
C ARG A 376 -30.16 5.30 14.03
N GLN A 377 -31.38 5.50 14.52
CA GLN A 377 -31.75 5.21 15.91
C GLN A 377 -31.53 3.73 16.24
N GLU A 378 -30.28 3.36 16.52
CA GLU A 378 -29.84 2.05 16.94
C GLU A 378 -29.97 2.07 18.45
N THR A 379 -31.18 1.73 18.90
CA THR A 379 -31.37 1.39 20.29
C THR A 379 -30.76 0.02 20.48
N ASP A 380 -29.62 -0.06 21.17
CA ASP A 380 -29.17 -1.33 21.72
C ASP A 380 -30.31 -1.92 22.57
N GLY A 381 -30.77 -3.11 22.19
CA GLY A 381 -31.99 -3.70 22.75
C GLY A 381 -33.30 -3.23 22.13
N ALA A 382 -33.30 -2.76 20.86
CA ALA A 382 -34.51 -2.47 20.11
C ALA A 382 -35.49 -3.64 20.21
N TYR A 383 -36.68 -3.39 20.75
CA TYR A 383 -37.73 -4.40 20.76
C TYR A 383 -38.08 -4.77 19.32
N VAL A 384 -37.65 -5.94 18.89
CA VAL A 384 -38.12 -6.55 17.65
C VAL A 384 -39.31 -7.42 18.01
N SER A 385 -40.49 -7.07 17.49
CA SER A 385 -41.69 -7.88 17.67
C SER A 385 -41.43 -9.33 17.20
N PRO A 386 -41.62 -10.34 18.06
CA PRO A 386 -41.45 -11.74 17.67
C PRO A 386 -42.36 -12.14 16.50
N GLN A 387 -43.53 -11.53 16.37
CA GLN A 387 -44.47 -11.77 15.27
C GLN A 387 -43.94 -11.22 13.94
N PHE A 388 -43.41 -9.99 13.93
CA PHE A 388 -42.81 -9.41 12.74
C PHE A 388 -41.49 -10.10 12.36
N MET A 389 -40.69 -10.51 13.34
CA MET A 389 -39.50 -11.34 13.10
C MET A 389 -39.89 -12.71 12.50
N SER A 390 -40.93 -13.35 13.03
CA SER A 390 -41.47 -14.60 12.46
C SER A 390 -41.92 -14.40 11.00
N LEU A 391 -42.70 -13.34 10.72
CA LEU A 391 -43.12 -13.00 9.36
C LEU A 391 -41.92 -12.71 8.42
N PHE A 392 -40.93 -11.96 8.89
CA PHE A 392 -39.70 -11.67 8.15
C PHE A 392 -38.94 -12.96 7.79
N ARG A 393 -38.81 -13.89 8.75
CA ARG A 393 -38.16 -15.19 8.55
C ARG A 393 -38.84 -16.06 7.50
N VAL A 394 -40.17 -15.98 7.36
CA VAL A 394 -40.93 -16.78 6.38
C VAL A 394 -40.44 -16.51 4.96
N TYR A 395 -40.15 -15.26 4.60
CA TYR A 395 -39.69 -14.92 3.24
C TYR A 395 -38.16 -14.73 3.13
N THR A 396 -37.54 -14.01 4.07
CA THR A 396 -36.12 -13.62 3.99
C THR A 396 -35.17 -14.62 4.65
N GLY A 397 -35.58 -15.23 5.79
CA GLY A 397 -34.76 -16.15 6.59
C GLY A 397 -33.87 -15.46 7.66
N ASP A 398 -33.19 -16.26 8.50
CA ASP A 398 -32.32 -15.80 9.61
C ASP A 398 -30.85 -15.52 9.18
N GLY A 399 -30.64 -14.86 8.04
CA GLY A 399 -29.30 -14.70 7.48
C GLY A 399 -28.74 -15.99 6.86
N ALA A 400 -27.42 -16.13 6.81
CA ALA A 400 -26.69 -17.11 5.97
C ALA A 400 -27.10 -18.60 6.13
N ALA A 401 -27.85 -18.97 7.17
CA ALA A 401 -28.33 -20.34 7.41
C ALA A 401 -29.79 -20.62 6.98
N GLY A 402 -30.54 -19.63 6.47
CA GLY A 402 -31.97 -19.75 6.18
C GLY A 402 -32.35 -20.49 4.89
N THR A 403 -32.01 -21.78 4.76
CA THR A 403 -32.32 -22.60 3.55
C THR A 403 -33.81 -22.91 3.36
N THR A 404 -34.65 -22.67 4.37
CA THR A 404 -36.07 -23.05 4.39
C THR A 404 -37.05 -21.90 4.13
N SER A 405 -36.59 -20.65 4.03
CA SER A 405 -37.48 -19.52 3.71
C SER A 405 -38.04 -19.62 2.29
N ILE A 406 -39.22 -19.04 2.04
CA ILE A 406 -39.86 -19.04 0.70
C ILE A 406 -38.91 -18.42 -0.34
N GLY A 407 -38.26 -17.31 0.01
CA GLY A 407 -37.28 -16.66 -0.85
C GLY A 407 -36.09 -17.55 -1.16
N ALA A 408 -35.50 -18.21 -0.16
CA ALA A 408 -34.36 -19.11 -0.38
C ALA A 408 -34.74 -20.34 -1.23
N GLN A 409 -35.89 -20.97 -0.93
CA GLN A 409 -36.38 -22.12 -1.70
C GLN A 409 -36.62 -21.77 -3.17
N TYR A 410 -37.25 -20.62 -3.45
CA TYR A 410 -37.47 -20.16 -4.82
C TYR A 410 -36.17 -19.93 -5.58
N ARG A 411 -35.21 -19.22 -4.97
CA ARG A 411 -33.90 -18.95 -5.59
C ARG A 411 -33.12 -20.21 -5.86
N ASN A 412 -33.05 -21.13 -4.90
CA ASN A 412 -32.34 -22.40 -5.05
C ASN A 412 -32.99 -23.26 -6.13
N GLY A 413 -34.32 -23.39 -6.12
CA GLY A 413 -35.04 -24.12 -7.16
C GLY A 413 -34.88 -23.50 -8.54
N PHE A 414 -34.86 -22.17 -8.65
CA PHE A 414 -34.59 -21.49 -9.92
C PHE A 414 -33.16 -21.77 -10.41
N THR A 415 -32.15 -21.65 -9.55
CA THR A 415 -30.76 -21.96 -9.91
C THR A 415 -30.60 -23.40 -10.40
N GLU A 416 -31.22 -24.36 -9.71
CA GLU A 416 -31.20 -25.78 -10.09
C GLU A 416 -31.81 -26.01 -11.48
N LEU A 417 -32.89 -25.30 -11.82
CA LEU A 417 -33.49 -25.37 -13.17
C LEU A 417 -32.56 -24.85 -14.29
N GLN A 418 -31.50 -24.13 -13.93
CA GLN A 418 -30.49 -23.62 -14.88
C GLN A 418 -29.19 -24.45 -14.88
N SER A 419 -29.11 -25.56 -14.13
CA SER A 419 -27.86 -26.33 -13.95
C SER A 419 -27.28 -26.89 -15.25
N SER A 420 -28.14 -27.17 -16.24
CA SER A 420 -27.73 -27.65 -17.57
C SER A 420 -27.28 -26.54 -18.52
N ASN A 421 -27.53 -25.27 -18.21
CA ASN A 421 -27.12 -24.17 -19.08
C ASN A 421 -25.60 -23.93 -18.97
N PRO A 422 -24.94 -23.51 -20.07
CA PRO A 422 -23.54 -23.14 -20.02
C PRO A 422 -23.36 -21.87 -19.15
N LEU A 423 -22.36 -21.90 -18.28
CA LEU A 423 -21.95 -20.78 -17.44
C LEU A 423 -20.55 -20.35 -17.83
N ILE A 424 -20.40 -19.08 -18.19
CA ILE A 424 -19.12 -18.44 -18.50
C ILE A 424 -18.76 -17.53 -17.32
N VAL A 425 -17.55 -17.68 -16.79
CA VAL A 425 -17.01 -16.84 -15.71
C VAL A 425 -15.72 -16.20 -16.22
N ALA A 426 -15.72 -14.89 -16.37
CA ALA A 426 -14.58 -14.12 -16.86
C ALA A 426 -13.98 -13.27 -15.74
N SER A 427 -12.66 -13.06 -15.77
CA SER A 427 -11.91 -12.15 -14.91
C SER A 427 -10.83 -11.40 -15.71
N SER A 428 -9.97 -10.63 -15.05
CA SER A 428 -8.78 -10.02 -15.66
C SER A 428 -7.82 -11.01 -16.30
N ASP A 429 -7.80 -12.25 -15.84
CA ASP A 429 -6.71 -13.18 -16.13
C ASP A 429 -7.17 -14.41 -16.92
N ALA A 430 -8.44 -14.82 -16.77
CA ALA A 430 -8.98 -16.02 -17.40
C ALA A 430 -10.47 -15.91 -17.75
N ILE A 431 -10.91 -16.75 -18.68
CA ILE A 431 -12.31 -17.05 -18.95
C ILE A 431 -12.50 -18.55 -18.77
N LEU A 432 -13.41 -18.92 -17.89
CA LEU A 432 -13.83 -20.28 -17.64
C LEU A 432 -15.19 -20.54 -18.28
N LEU A 433 -15.35 -21.74 -18.82
CA LEU A 433 -16.61 -22.29 -19.29
C LEU A 433 -16.95 -23.51 -18.43
N TYR A 434 -18.12 -23.48 -17.82
CA TYR A 434 -18.80 -24.63 -17.24
C TYR A 434 -19.91 -25.07 -18.19
N PRO A 435 -19.72 -26.16 -18.96
CA PRO A 435 -20.69 -26.52 -20.00
C PRO A 435 -22.05 -26.98 -19.47
N GLY A 436 -22.16 -27.31 -18.17
CA GLY A 436 -23.37 -27.89 -17.57
C GLY A 436 -23.47 -29.40 -17.76
N ASP A 437 -24.48 -30.00 -17.12
CA ASP A 437 -24.76 -31.45 -17.14
C ASP A 437 -23.60 -32.34 -16.64
N GLY A 438 -22.77 -31.81 -15.73
CA GLY A 438 -21.65 -32.53 -15.13
C GLY A 438 -20.43 -32.71 -16.05
N ARG A 439 -20.40 -32.03 -17.20
CA ARG A 439 -19.23 -31.98 -18.09
C ARG A 439 -18.08 -31.19 -17.45
N ASP A 440 -16.86 -31.54 -17.82
CA ASP A 440 -15.67 -30.88 -17.30
C ASP A 440 -15.58 -29.41 -17.72
N PRO A 441 -15.12 -28.51 -16.82
CA PRO A 441 -14.87 -27.12 -17.17
C PRO A 441 -13.71 -27.00 -18.17
N ALA A 442 -13.76 -25.94 -18.97
CA ALA A 442 -12.68 -25.50 -19.83
C ALA A 442 -12.28 -24.07 -19.45
N TYR A 443 -11.05 -23.65 -19.77
CA TYR A 443 -10.60 -22.30 -19.51
C TYR A 443 -9.65 -21.79 -20.61
N LEU A 444 -9.55 -20.47 -20.71
CA LEU A 444 -8.59 -19.75 -21.53
C LEU A 444 -7.92 -18.67 -20.67
N ASN A 445 -6.58 -18.60 -20.69
CA ASN A 445 -5.79 -17.57 -20.01
C ASN A 445 -5.52 -16.39 -20.95
N TYR A 446 -5.61 -15.16 -20.45
CA TYR A 446 -5.50 -13.92 -21.26
C TYR A 446 -4.23 -13.10 -21.01
N ARG A 447 -3.54 -13.30 -19.88
CA ARG A 447 -2.50 -12.34 -19.43
C ARG A 447 -1.08 -12.91 -19.37
N TYR A 448 -0.91 -14.18 -19.01
CA TYR A 448 0.40 -14.82 -18.88
C TYR A 448 0.67 -15.77 -20.04
N GLY A 449 1.78 -15.55 -20.76
CA GLY A 449 2.26 -16.45 -21.83
C GLY A 449 1.61 -16.27 -23.20
N VAL A 450 0.83 -15.21 -23.43
CA VAL A 450 0.23 -14.92 -24.75
C VAL A 450 1.29 -14.33 -25.69
N ALA A 451 1.59 -15.04 -26.77
CA ALA A 451 2.60 -14.63 -27.75
C ALA A 451 2.22 -13.27 -28.39
N GLY A 452 3.17 -12.34 -28.47
CA GLY A 452 2.96 -11.03 -29.10
C GLY A 452 2.29 -9.97 -28.21
N PHE A 453 1.72 -10.34 -27.06
CA PHE A 453 1.05 -9.38 -26.17
C PHE A 453 2.05 -8.37 -25.59
N ILE A 454 3.17 -8.85 -25.03
CA ILE A 454 4.19 -7.99 -24.40
C ILE A 454 4.81 -7.07 -25.45
N GLU A 455 5.11 -7.59 -26.63
CA GLU A 455 5.74 -6.87 -27.72
C GLU A 455 4.87 -5.72 -28.23
N LEU A 456 3.58 -5.98 -28.52
CA LEU A 456 2.65 -4.93 -28.94
C LEU A 456 2.39 -3.91 -27.83
N THR A 457 2.24 -4.39 -26.59
CA THR A 457 1.98 -3.54 -25.42
C THR A 457 3.16 -2.61 -25.15
N ALA A 458 4.40 -3.10 -25.23
CA ALA A 458 5.60 -2.29 -25.06
C ALA A 458 5.67 -1.14 -26.07
N VAL A 459 5.31 -1.40 -27.33
CA VAL A 459 5.31 -0.37 -28.39
C VAL A 459 4.18 0.64 -28.19
N SER A 460 2.97 0.19 -27.85
CA SER A 460 1.82 1.08 -27.58
C SER A 460 2.08 2.04 -26.41
N HIS A 461 2.87 1.62 -25.41
CA HIS A 461 3.18 2.43 -24.23
C HIS A 461 4.28 3.47 -24.45
N LEU A 462 4.98 3.47 -25.59
CA LEU A 462 5.99 4.50 -25.89
C LEU A 462 5.38 5.91 -25.89
N ALA A 463 4.15 6.06 -26.38
CA ALA A 463 3.46 7.36 -26.43
C ALA A 463 3.06 7.89 -25.03
N PRO A 464 2.34 7.12 -24.19
CA PRO A 464 2.11 7.50 -22.80
C PRO A 464 3.40 7.75 -22.02
N ALA A 465 4.44 6.93 -22.20
CA ALA A 465 5.71 7.11 -21.50
C ALA A 465 6.38 8.45 -21.83
N VAL A 466 6.43 8.84 -23.11
CA VAL A 466 6.96 10.14 -23.52
C VAL A 466 6.11 11.30 -23.01
N ALA A 467 4.78 11.17 -23.01
CA ALA A 467 3.89 12.18 -22.42
C ALA A 467 4.13 12.32 -20.90
N SER A 468 4.31 11.21 -20.17
CA SER A 468 4.65 11.22 -18.75
C SER A 468 6.00 11.88 -18.47
N LEU A 469 7.00 11.71 -19.35
CA LEU A 469 8.29 12.40 -19.21
C LEU A 469 8.12 13.93 -19.23
N ALA A 470 7.23 14.47 -20.07
CA ALA A 470 6.95 15.91 -20.10
C ALA A 470 6.28 16.40 -18.81
N GLU A 471 5.35 15.63 -18.25
CA GLU A 471 4.72 15.97 -16.97
C GLU A 471 5.74 15.91 -15.81
N ILE A 472 6.57 14.86 -15.75
CA ILE A 472 7.64 14.73 -14.74
C ILE A 472 8.61 15.91 -14.81
N ALA A 473 9.01 16.31 -16.03
CA ALA A 473 9.88 17.46 -16.25
C ALA A 473 9.20 18.78 -15.81
N GLY A 474 7.88 18.89 -16.01
CA GLY A 474 7.08 20.03 -15.56
C GLY A 474 6.94 20.13 -14.03
N PHE A 475 6.71 18.99 -13.35
CA PHE A 475 6.58 18.95 -11.88
C PHE A 475 7.91 19.17 -11.16
N THR A 476 9.03 18.79 -11.79
CA THR A 476 10.36 18.83 -11.17
C THR A 476 11.42 19.50 -12.06
N PRO A 477 11.32 20.83 -12.33
CA PRO A 477 12.15 21.51 -13.33
C PRO A 477 13.67 21.44 -13.07
N ASN A 478 14.07 21.28 -11.81
CA ASN A 478 15.48 21.20 -11.38
C ASN A 478 15.95 19.75 -11.12
N SER A 479 15.11 18.75 -11.38
CA SER A 479 15.41 17.34 -11.11
C SER A 479 16.06 16.65 -12.31
N THR A 480 17.00 15.75 -12.03
CA THR A 480 17.60 14.86 -13.04
C THR A 480 16.75 13.62 -13.31
N VAL A 481 15.64 13.43 -12.58
CA VAL A 481 14.78 12.24 -12.64
C VAL A 481 14.22 12.01 -14.05
N TRP A 482 13.61 13.04 -14.69
CA TRP A 482 13.07 12.88 -16.04
C TRP A 482 14.15 12.47 -17.05
N ARG A 483 15.38 12.97 -16.86
CA ARG A 483 16.52 12.69 -17.74
C ARG A 483 16.98 11.25 -17.61
N ALA A 484 17.11 10.75 -16.38
CA ALA A 484 17.41 9.35 -16.12
C ALA A 484 16.33 8.40 -16.68
N SER A 485 15.05 8.75 -16.50
CA SER A 485 13.94 7.99 -17.09
C SER A 485 13.94 8.01 -18.62
N ALA A 486 14.24 9.16 -19.23
CA ALA A 486 14.35 9.29 -20.69
C ALA A 486 15.52 8.46 -21.26
N GLU A 487 16.68 8.44 -20.57
CA GLU A 487 17.84 7.63 -20.95
C GLU A 487 17.54 6.12 -20.82
N ALA A 488 16.85 5.71 -19.75
CA ALA A 488 16.40 4.32 -19.58
C ALA A 488 15.44 3.90 -20.70
N LEU A 489 14.43 4.73 -21.01
CA LEU A 489 13.49 4.49 -22.10
C LEU A 489 14.20 4.42 -23.46
N LEU A 490 15.18 5.30 -23.70
CA LEU A 490 15.98 5.32 -24.92
C LEU A 490 16.75 4.01 -25.10
N ASN A 491 17.40 3.51 -24.04
CA ASN A 491 18.16 2.27 -24.09
C ASN A 491 17.25 1.05 -24.32
N ALA A 492 16.12 0.98 -23.62
CA ALA A 492 15.14 -0.09 -23.82
C ALA A 492 14.56 -0.08 -25.25
N THR A 493 14.25 1.11 -25.77
CA THR A 493 13.71 1.27 -27.14
C THR A 493 14.74 0.83 -28.20
N LYS A 494 16.03 1.15 -28.02
CA LYS A 494 17.12 0.67 -28.89
C LYS A 494 17.23 -0.85 -28.87
N ALA A 495 17.15 -1.46 -27.68
CA ALA A 495 17.21 -2.91 -27.54
C ALA A 495 16.02 -3.59 -28.22
N ALA A 496 14.79 -3.08 -28.01
CA ALA A 496 13.58 -3.59 -28.65
C ALA A 496 13.66 -3.48 -30.19
N LYS A 497 14.11 -2.33 -30.71
CA LYS A 497 14.35 -2.13 -32.15
C LYS A 497 15.32 -3.17 -32.72
N GLY A 498 16.43 -3.42 -32.03
CA GLY A 498 17.45 -4.38 -32.46
C GLY A 498 16.98 -5.84 -32.43
N ALA A 499 16.02 -6.17 -31.57
CA ALA A 499 15.42 -7.51 -31.48
C ALA A 499 14.28 -7.73 -32.50
N ASN A 500 13.65 -6.66 -32.98
CA ASN A 500 12.51 -6.72 -33.89
C ASN A 500 12.93 -7.17 -35.30
N SER A 501 12.18 -8.11 -35.88
CA SER A 501 12.41 -8.62 -37.23
C SER A 501 11.16 -9.31 -37.74
N GLU A 502 10.99 -9.45 -39.06
CA GLU A 502 9.93 -10.28 -39.63
C GLU A 502 9.98 -11.72 -39.08
N SER A 503 11.17 -12.29 -38.92
CA SER A 503 11.36 -13.64 -38.36
C SER A 503 10.88 -13.76 -36.92
N LEU A 504 10.96 -12.70 -36.11
CA LEU A 504 10.40 -12.70 -34.75
C LEU A 504 8.89 -12.94 -34.82
N TRP A 505 8.19 -12.17 -35.64
CA TRP A 505 6.73 -12.25 -35.78
C TRP A 505 6.28 -13.55 -36.46
N ARG A 506 6.96 -13.95 -37.54
CA ARG A 506 6.59 -15.11 -38.35
C ARG A 506 6.96 -16.45 -37.71
N GLU A 507 8.14 -16.56 -37.12
CA GLU A 507 8.70 -17.87 -36.71
C GLU A 507 8.75 -18.07 -35.20
N LYS A 508 8.93 -17.01 -34.41
CA LYS A 508 9.09 -17.11 -32.95
C LYS A 508 7.77 -16.91 -32.22
N LEU A 509 7.06 -15.82 -32.54
CA LEU A 509 5.76 -15.50 -31.97
C LEU A 509 4.66 -16.28 -32.69
N ALA A 510 4.71 -16.33 -34.03
CA ALA A 510 3.87 -17.17 -34.89
C ALA A 510 2.37 -17.10 -34.54
N VAL A 511 1.88 -15.89 -34.25
CA VAL A 511 0.47 -15.66 -33.90
C VAL A 511 -0.38 -15.81 -35.16
N GLU A 512 -1.31 -16.77 -35.17
CA GLU A 512 -2.07 -17.13 -36.38
C GLU A 512 -2.91 -15.96 -36.93
N THR A 513 -3.42 -15.10 -36.06
CA THR A 513 -4.20 -13.91 -36.47
C THR A 513 -3.34 -12.81 -37.12
N TYR A 514 -2.01 -12.91 -37.04
CA TYR A 514 -1.09 -11.95 -37.69
C TYR A 514 -0.56 -12.46 -39.03
N LYS A 515 -0.99 -13.65 -39.46
CA LYS A 515 -0.52 -14.27 -40.69
C LYS A 515 -0.82 -13.40 -41.91
N GLY A 516 0.22 -13.09 -42.69
CA GLY A 516 0.15 -12.17 -43.82
C GLY A 516 0.41 -10.70 -43.45
N ARG A 517 0.59 -10.39 -42.17
CA ARG A 517 0.92 -9.04 -41.65
C ARG A 517 2.27 -8.97 -40.96
N GLU A 518 3.05 -10.05 -40.92
CA GLU A 518 4.27 -10.12 -40.10
C GLU A 518 5.33 -9.07 -40.50
N ASP A 519 5.52 -8.87 -41.81
CA ASP A 519 6.43 -7.85 -42.34
C ASP A 519 5.93 -6.43 -42.06
N ALA A 520 4.62 -6.19 -42.22
CA ALA A 520 4.00 -4.91 -41.90
C ALA A 520 4.10 -4.59 -40.40
N THR A 521 3.86 -5.57 -39.52
CA THR A 521 4.00 -5.43 -38.06
C THR A 521 5.45 -5.15 -37.68
N ALA A 522 6.40 -5.88 -38.26
CA ALA A 522 7.82 -5.63 -38.04
C ALA A 522 8.20 -4.20 -38.48
N SER A 523 7.76 -3.77 -39.66
CA SER A 523 8.04 -2.44 -40.20
C SER A 523 7.42 -1.32 -39.35
N MET A 524 6.17 -1.49 -38.89
CA MET A 524 5.50 -0.54 -37.98
C MET A 524 6.28 -0.36 -36.67
N ILE A 525 6.74 -1.46 -36.07
CA ILE A 525 7.49 -1.42 -34.80
C ILE A 525 8.87 -0.82 -34.99
N ASP A 526 9.52 -1.13 -36.12
CA ASP A 526 10.81 -0.55 -36.48
C ASP A 526 10.72 0.98 -36.59
N TYR A 527 9.66 1.46 -37.25
CA TYR A 527 9.31 2.89 -37.36
C TYR A 527 9.02 3.51 -35.99
N ALA A 528 8.13 2.91 -35.19
CA ALA A 528 7.76 3.42 -33.86
C ALA A 528 9.00 3.60 -32.97
N CYS A 529 9.86 2.59 -32.92
CA CYS A 529 11.10 2.65 -32.13
C CYS A 529 12.06 3.70 -32.68
N ALA A 530 12.24 3.79 -34.01
CA ALA A 530 13.13 4.77 -34.63
C ALA A 530 12.68 6.22 -34.34
N LEU A 531 11.38 6.48 -34.48
CA LEU A 531 10.78 7.78 -34.19
C LEU A 531 10.94 8.14 -32.70
N THR A 532 10.67 7.21 -31.80
CA THR A 532 10.84 7.41 -30.36
C THR A 532 12.30 7.66 -29.99
N ILE A 533 13.25 6.90 -30.55
CA ILE A 533 14.70 7.11 -30.36
C ILE A 533 15.10 8.52 -30.82
N ARG A 534 14.60 8.97 -31.97
CA ARG A 534 14.86 10.31 -32.49
C ARG A 534 14.30 11.39 -31.58
N LEU A 535 13.06 11.23 -31.12
CA LEU A 535 12.45 12.12 -30.14
C LEU A 535 13.28 12.21 -28.87
N LEU A 536 13.63 11.07 -28.27
CA LEU A 536 14.37 11.01 -27.01
C LEU A 536 15.76 11.64 -27.12
N ASN A 537 16.49 11.38 -28.22
CA ASN A 537 17.76 12.07 -28.47
C ASN A 537 17.57 13.60 -28.62
N THR A 538 16.50 14.02 -29.29
CA THR A 538 16.19 15.45 -29.49
C THR A 538 15.92 16.14 -28.15
N VAL A 539 15.02 15.61 -27.32
CA VAL A 539 14.68 16.22 -26.02
C VAL A 539 15.81 16.09 -24.98
N LEU A 540 16.69 15.10 -25.09
CA LEU A 540 17.89 15.03 -24.25
C LEU A 540 18.91 16.11 -24.64
N ALA A 541 18.98 16.49 -25.91
CA ALA A 541 19.85 17.56 -26.41
C ALA A 541 19.23 18.96 -26.22
N GLU A 542 17.92 19.08 -26.39
CA GLU A 542 17.13 20.31 -26.34
C GLU A 542 15.95 20.12 -25.36
N PRO A 543 16.19 20.14 -24.02
CA PRO A 543 15.17 19.86 -23.00
C PRO A 543 13.92 20.74 -23.07
N GLU A 544 14.03 21.97 -23.56
CA GLU A 544 12.91 22.90 -23.75
C GLU A 544 11.84 22.39 -24.72
N LYS A 545 12.17 21.41 -25.58
CA LYS A 545 11.22 20.75 -26.47
C LYS A 545 10.35 19.71 -25.76
N LEU A 546 10.71 19.29 -24.55
CA LEU A 546 9.94 18.31 -23.77
C LEU A 546 8.69 18.95 -23.16
N THR A 547 7.72 19.29 -24.00
CA THR A 547 6.43 19.86 -23.62
C THR A 547 5.29 19.06 -24.23
N ALA A 548 4.14 19.01 -23.55
CA ALA A 548 2.95 18.34 -24.05
C ALA A 548 2.54 18.83 -25.46
N GLY A 549 2.66 20.14 -25.71
CA GLY A 549 2.32 20.75 -27.00
C GLY A 549 3.25 20.31 -28.15
N TRP A 550 4.56 20.25 -27.90
CA TRP A 550 5.54 19.83 -28.91
C TRP A 550 5.45 18.33 -29.20
N ILE A 551 5.33 17.50 -28.15
CA ILE A 551 5.12 16.04 -28.28
C ILE A 551 3.85 15.76 -29.08
N ARG A 552 2.74 16.44 -28.76
CA ARG A 552 1.49 16.23 -29.49
C ARG A 552 1.66 16.47 -30.98
N LYS A 553 2.19 17.63 -31.37
CA LYS A 553 2.32 18.01 -32.79
C LYS A 553 3.32 17.16 -33.57
N ASN A 554 4.50 16.91 -33.01
CA ASN A 554 5.60 16.27 -33.74
C ASN A 554 5.61 14.73 -33.64
N TYR A 555 4.87 14.15 -32.68
CA TYR A 555 4.97 12.71 -32.38
C TYR A 555 3.61 12.02 -32.30
N LEU A 556 2.66 12.54 -31.50
CA LEU A 556 1.33 11.92 -31.39
C LEU A 556 0.50 12.08 -32.65
N ASP A 557 0.49 13.30 -33.21
CA ASP A 557 -0.30 13.69 -34.40
C ASP A 557 0.56 13.77 -35.67
N ALA A 558 1.89 13.86 -35.54
CA ALA A 558 2.86 13.99 -36.65
C ALA A 558 2.43 15.05 -37.71
N THR A 559 1.96 16.21 -37.24
CA THR A 559 1.51 17.33 -38.08
C THR A 559 2.64 18.29 -38.45
N GLU A 560 3.76 18.22 -37.75
CA GLU A 560 4.96 19.03 -37.94
C GLU A 560 6.15 18.12 -38.28
N ASP A 561 7.12 18.62 -39.06
CA ASP A 561 8.18 17.80 -39.69
C ASP A 561 9.51 17.79 -38.91
N GLU A 562 9.56 18.29 -37.67
CA GLU A 562 10.83 18.36 -36.91
C GLU A 562 11.43 16.97 -36.62
N LEU A 563 10.57 15.95 -36.50
CA LEU A 563 10.99 14.56 -36.33
C LEU A 563 11.00 13.77 -37.64
N GLY A 564 10.67 14.36 -38.78
CA GLY A 564 10.64 13.68 -40.08
C GLY A 564 9.55 12.60 -40.21
N ALA A 565 8.54 12.63 -39.35
CA ALA A 565 7.50 11.60 -39.23
C ALA A 565 6.29 11.93 -40.11
N SER A 566 5.82 10.97 -40.92
CA SER A 566 4.57 11.12 -41.69
C SER A 566 3.42 10.23 -41.21
N VAL A 567 3.66 9.34 -40.23
CA VAL A 567 2.63 8.50 -39.62
C VAL A 567 2.55 8.82 -38.11
N PRO A 568 1.37 9.20 -37.58
CA PRO A 568 1.21 9.56 -36.17
C PRO A 568 1.37 8.36 -35.22
N MET A 569 1.94 8.57 -34.03
CA MET A 569 1.99 7.51 -33.00
C MET A 569 0.61 7.09 -32.52
N ASN A 570 -0.41 7.95 -32.63
CA ASN A 570 -1.81 7.58 -32.39
C ASN A 570 -2.25 6.41 -33.28
N HIS A 571 -1.75 6.33 -34.52
CA HIS A 571 -2.09 5.24 -35.44
C HIS A 571 -1.47 3.92 -35.01
N ILE A 572 -0.23 3.97 -34.50
CA ILE A 572 0.50 2.79 -34.02
C ILE A 572 -0.11 2.26 -32.72
N MET A 573 -0.48 3.15 -31.79
CA MET A 573 -1.23 2.75 -30.59
C MET A 573 -2.53 2.04 -30.99
N MET A 574 -3.27 2.58 -31.94
CA MET A 574 -4.50 1.97 -32.42
C MET A 574 -4.26 0.60 -33.07
N ALA A 575 -3.28 0.48 -33.95
CA ALA A 575 -2.93 -0.78 -34.62
C ALA A 575 -2.52 -1.87 -33.63
N THR A 576 -1.67 -1.54 -32.66
CA THR A 576 -1.20 -2.48 -31.62
C THR A 576 -2.35 -2.95 -30.72
N PHE A 577 -3.24 -2.06 -30.29
CA PHE A 577 -4.44 -2.44 -29.53
C PHE A 577 -5.43 -3.27 -30.38
N PHE A 578 -5.60 -2.93 -31.65
CA PHE A 578 -6.50 -3.65 -32.56
C PHE A 578 -6.01 -5.09 -32.79
N LEU A 579 -4.71 -5.29 -33.06
CA LEU A 579 -4.12 -6.62 -33.23
C LEU A 579 -4.31 -7.49 -31.98
N GLY A 580 -4.04 -6.94 -30.79
CA GLY A 580 -4.24 -7.66 -29.53
C GLY A 580 -5.71 -8.04 -29.28
N ALA A 581 -6.64 -7.14 -29.60
CA ALA A 581 -8.07 -7.41 -29.48
C ALA A 581 -8.56 -8.46 -30.49
N LEU A 582 -8.05 -8.41 -31.73
CA LEU A 582 -8.35 -9.38 -32.78
C LEU A 582 -7.93 -10.80 -32.38
N ASP A 583 -6.73 -10.93 -31.84
CA ASP A 583 -6.21 -12.21 -31.38
C ASP A 583 -7.00 -12.74 -30.17
N SER A 584 -7.28 -11.87 -29.19
CA SER A 584 -8.08 -12.21 -28.01
C SER A 584 -9.48 -12.72 -28.39
N ALA A 585 -10.14 -12.06 -29.34
CA ALA A 585 -11.46 -12.47 -29.83
C ALA A 585 -11.41 -13.82 -30.55
N MET A 586 -10.39 -14.05 -31.39
CA MET A 586 -10.21 -15.33 -32.09
C MET A 586 -9.92 -16.48 -31.12
N GLN A 587 -9.01 -16.29 -30.16
CA GLN A 587 -8.69 -17.30 -29.16
C GLN A 587 -9.92 -17.66 -28.32
N THR A 588 -10.70 -16.65 -27.89
CA THR A 588 -11.94 -16.86 -27.14
C THR A 588 -12.94 -17.70 -27.94
N ARG A 589 -13.13 -17.38 -29.22
CA ARG A 589 -14.02 -18.14 -30.09
C ARG A 589 -13.55 -19.58 -30.27
N ASN A 590 -12.26 -19.78 -30.54
CA ASN A 590 -11.68 -21.12 -30.71
C ASN A 590 -11.78 -21.96 -29.42
N ALA A 591 -11.68 -21.33 -28.26
CA ALA A 591 -11.87 -22.00 -26.97
C ALA A 591 -13.33 -22.44 -26.75
N PHE A 592 -14.31 -21.69 -27.28
CA PHE A 592 -15.73 -22.02 -27.15
C PHE A 592 -16.28 -22.95 -28.23
N GLU A 593 -15.71 -22.93 -29.44
CA GLU A 593 -16.19 -23.70 -30.60
C GLU A 593 -16.40 -25.21 -30.34
N PRO A 594 -15.52 -25.92 -29.60
CA PRO A 594 -15.71 -27.35 -29.32
C PRO A 594 -16.91 -27.68 -28.41
N HIS A 595 -17.51 -26.69 -27.75
CA HIS A 595 -18.48 -26.92 -26.68
C HIS A 595 -19.96 -26.74 -27.08
N ASP A 596 -20.23 -26.27 -28.31
CA ASP A 596 -21.58 -26.05 -28.86
C ASP A 596 -22.49 -25.27 -27.89
N ILE A 597 -22.06 -24.06 -27.52
CA ILE A 597 -22.73 -23.22 -26.51
C ILE A 597 -24.05 -22.69 -27.06
N ASP A 598 -25.17 -22.99 -26.38
CA ASP A 598 -26.45 -22.31 -26.59
C ASP A 598 -26.41 -20.89 -25.97
N TRP A 599 -25.98 -19.93 -26.77
CA TRP A 599 -25.80 -18.52 -26.37
C TRP A 599 -27.08 -17.86 -25.86
N LYS A 600 -28.27 -18.29 -26.29
CA LYS A 600 -29.56 -17.76 -25.80
C LYS A 600 -29.80 -18.12 -24.34
N ARG A 601 -29.19 -19.21 -23.88
CA ARG A 601 -29.31 -19.76 -22.51
C ARG A 601 -28.04 -19.58 -21.68
N ALA A 602 -26.93 -19.15 -22.28
CA ALA A 602 -25.68 -18.92 -21.58
C ALA A 602 -25.84 -17.96 -20.40
N MET A 603 -25.21 -18.30 -19.29
CA MET A 603 -25.10 -17.48 -18.08
C MET A 603 -23.71 -16.86 -18.09
N VAL A 604 -23.58 -15.54 -17.92
CA VAL A 604 -22.27 -14.88 -17.94
C VAL A 604 -22.07 -14.08 -16.65
N LEU A 605 -20.94 -14.33 -16.01
CA LEU A 605 -20.42 -13.58 -14.88
C LEU A 605 -19.06 -13.00 -15.25
N ILE A 606 -18.87 -11.71 -14.97
CA ILE A 606 -17.56 -11.05 -15.07
C ILE A 606 -17.17 -10.62 -13.66
N ASN A 607 -16.29 -11.39 -13.03
CA ASN A 607 -15.94 -11.26 -11.62
C ASN A 607 -14.61 -10.54 -11.42
N GLY A 608 -14.54 -9.76 -10.33
CA GLY A 608 -13.32 -9.07 -9.94
C GLY A 608 -13.00 -7.84 -10.79
N GLN A 609 -11.76 -7.39 -10.66
CA GLN A 609 -11.24 -6.22 -11.35
C GLN A 609 -10.93 -6.53 -12.82
N VAL A 610 -11.35 -5.66 -13.74
CA VAL A 610 -11.02 -5.75 -15.18
C VAL A 610 -10.35 -4.44 -15.59
N GLY A 611 -9.02 -4.41 -15.54
CA GLY A 611 -8.23 -3.19 -15.76
C GLY A 611 -7.86 -2.51 -14.44
N ARG A 612 -8.11 -1.20 -14.32
CA ARG A 612 -7.91 -0.42 -13.08
C ARG A 612 -9.04 -0.71 -12.08
N GLU A 613 -8.87 -0.32 -10.83
CA GLU A 613 -9.76 -0.59 -9.69
C GLU A 613 -11.19 -0.05 -9.92
N THR A 614 -11.32 0.99 -10.72
CA THR A 614 -12.60 1.65 -11.06
C THR A 614 -13.12 1.27 -12.45
N ALA A 615 -12.34 0.52 -13.23
CA ALA A 615 -12.63 0.23 -14.62
C ALA A 615 -13.55 -0.99 -14.79
N GLY A 616 -14.36 -0.99 -15.86
CA GLY A 616 -15.14 -2.16 -16.26
C GLY A 616 -16.27 -2.56 -15.31
N VAL A 617 -16.70 -1.68 -14.41
CA VAL A 617 -17.75 -2.00 -13.41
C VAL A 617 -19.18 -1.87 -13.95
N VAL A 618 -19.36 -1.39 -15.18
CA VAL A 618 -20.65 -1.31 -15.88
C VAL A 618 -20.55 -1.83 -17.32
N MET A 619 -21.68 -2.21 -17.92
CA MET A 619 -21.73 -2.90 -19.21
C MET A 619 -20.94 -2.18 -20.33
N ARG A 620 -21.08 -0.86 -20.43
CA ARG A 620 -20.47 -0.04 -21.49
C ARG A 620 -18.97 0.14 -21.34
N THR A 621 -18.43 0.04 -20.13
CA THR A 621 -17.01 0.25 -19.87
C THR A 621 -16.24 -1.05 -19.64
N ASN A 622 -16.90 -2.21 -19.79
CA ASN A 622 -16.31 -3.52 -19.58
C ASN A 622 -15.94 -4.18 -20.92
N THR A 623 -14.64 -4.23 -21.23
CA THR A 623 -14.12 -4.79 -22.49
C THR A 623 -14.51 -6.24 -22.71
N LEU A 624 -14.49 -7.08 -21.68
CA LEU A 624 -14.85 -8.50 -21.80
C LEU A 624 -16.35 -8.67 -22.09
N ALA A 625 -17.19 -7.86 -21.45
CA ALA A 625 -18.63 -7.85 -21.73
C ALA A 625 -18.91 -7.47 -23.19
N GLN A 626 -18.28 -6.38 -23.65
CA GLN A 626 -18.43 -5.93 -25.04
C GLN A 626 -17.92 -6.99 -26.01
N MET A 627 -16.75 -7.58 -25.77
CA MET A 627 -16.21 -8.66 -26.61
C MET A 627 -17.20 -9.82 -26.73
N LEU A 628 -17.71 -10.35 -25.61
CA LEU A 628 -18.66 -11.46 -25.61
C LEU A 628 -19.95 -11.12 -26.36
N LEU A 629 -20.49 -9.91 -26.17
CA LEU A 629 -21.72 -9.47 -26.82
C LEU A 629 -21.54 -9.21 -28.33
N LYS A 630 -20.40 -8.65 -28.76
CA LYS A 630 -20.13 -8.37 -30.18
C LYS A 630 -19.77 -9.61 -30.98
N SER A 631 -19.15 -10.61 -30.35
CA SER A 631 -18.83 -11.89 -30.99
C SER A 631 -20.00 -12.89 -30.98
N ASN A 632 -20.98 -12.71 -30.08
CA ASN A 632 -22.12 -13.63 -29.91
C ASN A 632 -23.44 -12.85 -29.85
N PRO A 633 -23.99 -12.39 -30.99
CA PRO A 633 -25.21 -11.57 -30.99
C PRO A 633 -26.47 -12.31 -30.50
N GLU A 634 -26.42 -13.63 -30.37
CA GLU A 634 -27.49 -14.42 -29.76
C GLU A 634 -27.48 -14.38 -28.22
N LEU A 635 -26.39 -13.91 -27.59
CA LEU A 635 -26.26 -13.75 -26.14
C LEU A 635 -27.09 -12.53 -25.69
N PRO A 636 -28.16 -12.72 -24.88
CA PRO A 636 -28.94 -11.60 -24.38
C PRO A 636 -28.16 -10.80 -23.34
N VAL A 637 -28.07 -9.48 -23.51
CA VAL A 637 -27.32 -8.57 -22.61
C VAL A 637 -27.76 -8.70 -21.15
N GLU A 638 -29.04 -8.99 -20.89
CA GLU A 638 -29.59 -9.14 -19.55
C GLU A 638 -29.14 -10.43 -18.82
N ARG A 639 -28.39 -11.30 -19.51
CA ARG A 639 -27.79 -12.52 -18.93
C ARG A 639 -26.32 -12.35 -18.57
N VAL A 640 -25.75 -11.18 -18.83
CA VAL A 640 -24.38 -10.80 -18.47
C VAL A 640 -24.40 -9.95 -17.20
N TYR A 641 -23.76 -10.44 -16.15
CA TYR A 641 -23.61 -9.69 -14.90
C TYR A 641 -22.14 -9.37 -14.61
N ILE A 642 -21.88 -8.11 -14.29
CA ILE A 642 -20.59 -7.63 -13.82
C ILE A 642 -20.62 -7.63 -12.30
N VAL A 643 -19.67 -8.33 -11.68
CA VAL A 643 -19.61 -8.56 -10.23
C VAL A 643 -18.21 -8.18 -9.72
N PRO A 644 -17.92 -6.88 -9.54
CA PRO A 644 -16.58 -6.42 -9.16
C PRO A 644 -16.11 -6.98 -7.81
N GLN A 645 -17.05 -7.28 -6.91
CA GLN A 645 -16.79 -7.87 -5.58
C GLN A 645 -16.99 -9.40 -5.56
N GLY A 646 -17.17 -10.02 -6.72
CA GLY A 646 -17.39 -11.45 -6.85
C GLY A 646 -16.09 -12.23 -6.66
N THR A 647 -16.18 -13.45 -6.12
CA THR A 647 -15.03 -14.36 -6.01
C THR A 647 -14.42 -14.62 -7.39
N VAL A 648 -13.11 -14.42 -7.52
CA VAL A 648 -12.36 -14.68 -8.76
C VAL A 648 -11.77 -16.09 -8.69
N PRO A 649 -12.13 -17.01 -9.60
CA PRO A 649 -11.49 -18.33 -9.66
C PRO A 649 -9.99 -18.18 -9.94
N ASN A 650 -9.15 -18.86 -9.16
CA ASN A 650 -7.72 -18.90 -9.42
C ASN A 650 -7.44 -19.92 -10.53
N VAL A 651 -7.03 -19.43 -11.71
CA VAL A 651 -6.72 -20.24 -12.89
C VAL A 651 -5.24 -20.13 -13.22
N THR A 652 -4.58 -21.28 -13.30
CA THR A 652 -3.15 -21.41 -13.66
C THR A 652 -3.00 -22.39 -14.82
N ALA A 653 -1.82 -22.46 -15.44
CA ALA A 653 -1.57 -23.37 -16.56
C ALA A 653 -1.76 -24.87 -16.21
N ASP A 654 -1.63 -25.23 -14.93
CA ASP A 654 -1.77 -26.60 -14.43
C ASP A 654 -3.11 -26.88 -13.74
N SER A 655 -4.07 -25.94 -13.82
CA SER A 655 -5.37 -26.08 -13.17
C SER A 655 -6.14 -27.30 -13.67
N SER A 656 -6.50 -28.18 -12.75
CA SER A 656 -7.25 -29.40 -13.02
C SER A 656 -8.77 -29.15 -13.14
N ALA A 657 -9.46 -30.02 -13.86
CA ALA A 657 -10.92 -29.98 -13.95
C ALA A 657 -11.61 -30.08 -12.57
N GLU A 658 -11.01 -30.78 -11.61
CA GLU A 658 -11.54 -30.91 -10.25
C GLU A 658 -11.46 -29.59 -9.47
N GLU A 659 -10.32 -28.91 -9.49
CA GLU A 659 -10.12 -27.61 -8.84
C GLU A 659 -11.07 -26.55 -9.40
N LEU A 660 -11.21 -26.50 -10.74
CA LEU A 660 -12.09 -25.53 -11.38
C LEU A 660 -13.56 -25.81 -11.10
N ARG A 661 -13.96 -27.08 -11.00
CA ARG A 661 -15.34 -27.48 -10.67
C ARG A 661 -15.75 -27.06 -9.27
N ALA A 662 -14.81 -26.90 -8.33
CA ALA A 662 -15.10 -26.47 -6.96
C ALA A 662 -15.75 -25.06 -6.89
N TYR A 663 -15.48 -24.19 -7.88
CA TYR A 663 -16.06 -22.85 -7.95
C TYR A 663 -17.49 -22.82 -8.53
N GLU A 664 -17.86 -23.81 -9.34
CA GLU A 664 -19.11 -23.82 -10.11
C GLU A 664 -20.39 -23.61 -9.27
N PRO A 665 -20.56 -24.27 -8.10
CA PRO A 665 -21.79 -24.15 -7.32
C PRO A 665 -22.06 -22.71 -6.85
N GLU A 666 -21.05 -22.03 -6.31
CA GLU A 666 -21.20 -20.65 -5.84
C GLU A 666 -21.40 -19.67 -7.01
N MET A 667 -20.76 -19.91 -8.17
CA MET A 667 -20.96 -19.08 -9.37
C MET A 667 -22.38 -19.22 -9.94
N ARG A 668 -22.89 -20.46 -10.07
CA ARG A 668 -24.27 -20.69 -10.52
C ARG A 668 -25.27 -20.06 -9.56
N LYS A 669 -25.04 -20.20 -8.25
CA LYS A 669 -25.88 -19.62 -7.20
C LYS A 669 -25.87 -18.09 -7.23
N LEU A 670 -24.71 -17.47 -7.46
CA LEU A 670 -24.58 -16.03 -7.64
C LEU A 670 -25.46 -15.55 -8.80
N TRP A 671 -25.26 -16.10 -10.01
CA TRP A 671 -26.06 -15.72 -11.18
C TRP A 671 -27.56 -16.01 -10.97
N GLY A 672 -27.89 -17.21 -10.49
CA GLY A 672 -29.25 -17.70 -10.32
C GLY A 672 -30.06 -16.88 -9.31
N ARG A 673 -29.48 -16.51 -8.16
CA ARG A 673 -30.12 -15.65 -7.15
C ARG A 673 -30.57 -14.32 -7.74
N HIS A 674 -29.74 -13.69 -8.57
CA HIS A 674 -30.07 -12.40 -9.16
C HIS A 674 -31.08 -12.55 -10.28
N ARG A 675 -30.89 -13.53 -11.19
CA ARG A 675 -31.85 -13.75 -12.28
C ARG A 675 -33.23 -14.16 -11.80
N SER A 676 -33.34 -14.98 -10.75
CA SER A 676 -34.64 -15.43 -10.24
C SER A 676 -35.54 -14.26 -9.84
N TYR A 677 -34.98 -13.19 -9.28
CA TYR A 677 -35.76 -12.00 -8.92
C TYR A 677 -36.22 -11.21 -10.15
N VAL A 678 -35.40 -11.14 -11.20
CA VAL A 678 -35.78 -10.51 -12.46
C VAL A 678 -36.98 -11.25 -13.07
N GLU A 679 -36.93 -12.58 -13.16
CA GLU A 679 -38.01 -13.38 -13.73
C GLU A 679 -39.28 -13.38 -12.86
N LEU A 680 -39.13 -13.40 -11.53
CA LEU A 680 -40.27 -13.26 -10.62
C LEU A 680 -40.92 -11.89 -10.76
N SER A 681 -40.13 -10.81 -10.79
CA SER A 681 -40.63 -9.44 -10.88
C SER A 681 -41.40 -9.20 -12.18
N ARG A 682 -40.93 -9.75 -13.31
CA ARG A 682 -41.64 -9.67 -14.60
C ARG A 682 -43.05 -10.27 -14.52
N LYS A 683 -43.22 -11.39 -13.80
CA LYS A 683 -44.53 -12.01 -13.58
C LYS A 683 -45.39 -11.22 -12.59
N MET A 684 -44.78 -10.69 -11.52
CA MET A 684 -45.48 -9.92 -10.50
C MET A 684 -46.02 -8.58 -11.02
N PHE A 685 -45.30 -7.95 -11.94
CA PHE A 685 -45.61 -6.62 -12.46
C PHE A 685 -46.08 -6.65 -13.94
N GLU A 686 -46.66 -7.78 -14.37
CA GLU A 686 -47.27 -7.88 -15.70
C GLU A 686 -48.32 -6.76 -15.88
N GLY A 687 -48.29 -6.11 -17.06
CA GLY A 687 -49.14 -4.95 -17.37
C GLY A 687 -48.52 -3.58 -17.06
N TYR A 688 -47.35 -3.52 -16.43
CA TYR A 688 -46.55 -2.29 -16.27
C TYR A 688 -45.37 -2.26 -17.26
N PRO A 689 -44.82 -1.08 -17.60
CA PRO A 689 -43.64 -0.98 -18.47
C PRO A 689 -42.46 -1.80 -17.92
N ALA A 690 -41.89 -2.66 -18.76
CA ALA A 690 -40.76 -3.50 -18.37
C ALA A 690 -39.43 -2.75 -18.44
N TYR A 691 -38.53 -3.04 -17.50
CA TYR A 691 -37.14 -2.62 -17.61
C TYR A 691 -36.46 -3.31 -18.80
N LYS A 692 -35.70 -2.53 -19.58
CA LYS A 692 -34.85 -3.00 -20.67
C LYS A 692 -33.48 -2.34 -20.52
N VAL A 693 -32.41 -3.12 -20.69
CA VAL A 693 -31.05 -2.59 -20.73
C VAL A 693 -30.93 -1.68 -21.95
N ASP A 694 -30.39 -0.48 -21.76
CA ASP A 694 -30.16 0.46 -22.85
C ASP A 694 -28.94 0.07 -23.68
N GLU A 695 -29.20 -0.51 -24.85
CA GLU A 695 -28.21 -0.84 -25.88
C GLU A 695 -27.94 0.34 -26.84
N GLY A 696 -28.35 1.57 -26.47
CA GLY A 696 -28.33 2.76 -27.31
C GLY A 696 -27.05 2.95 -28.14
N LEU A 697 -27.20 3.48 -29.35
CA LEU A 697 -26.11 3.70 -30.29
C LEU A 697 -25.00 4.57 -29.67
N LEU A 698 -23.76 4.23 -29.97
CA LEU A 698 -22.62 5.08 -29.62
C LEU A 698 -22.77 6.43 -30.35
N PRO A 699 -22.38 7.55 -29.73
CA PRO A 699 -22.46 8.86 -30.35
C PRO A 699 -21.57 8.93 -31.60
N VAL A 700 -22.09 9.48 -32.69
CA VAL A 700 -21.28 9.83 -33.88
C VAL A 700 -20.74 11.24 -33.67
N ILE A 701 -19.48 11.47 -34.02
CA ILE A 701 -18.77 12.73 -33.77
C ILE A 701 -18.29 13.38 -35.06
N ASP A 702 -18.09 14.69 -34.98
CA ASP A 702 -17.57 15.55 -36.05
C ASP A 702 -16.64 16.63 -35.47
N ASP A 703 -16.11 17.49 -36.32
CA ASP A 703 -15.17 18.55 -35.93
C ASP A 703 -15.80 19.63 -35.00
N GLU A 704 -17.13 19.65 -34.84
CA GLU A 704 -17.85 20.54 -33.92
C GLU A 704 -18.08 19.91 -32.54
N THR A 705 -17.74 18.64 -32.36
CA THR A 705 -17.95 17.90 -31.11
C THR A 705 -16.94 18.32 -30.03
N GLU A 706 -17.40 18.99 -28.97
CA GLU A 706 -16.53 19.47 -27.88
C GLU A 706 -16.45 18.52 -26.67
N PHE A 707 -17.54 17.81 -26.34
CA PHE A 707 -17.65 16.98 -25.13
C PHE A 707 -18.36 15.65 -25.42
N LEU A 708 -17.96 14.60 -24.70
CA LEU A 708 -18.55 13.27 -24.78
C LEU A 708 -18.73 12.66 -23.39
N SER A 709 -19.81 11.90 -23.22
CA SER A 709 -20.06 11.12 -21.99
C SER A 709 -19.77 9.62 -22.16
N ASP A 710 -19.39 9.19 -23.37
CA ASP A 710 -19.18 7.80 -23.76
C ASP A 710 -18.26 7.69 -24.99
N LEU A 711 -17.81 6.48 -25.33
CA LEU A 711 -16.98 6.21 -26.51
C LEU A 711 -17.75 6.53 -27.81
N PRO A 712 -17.16 7.27 -28.77
CA PRO A 712 -17.80 7.51 -30.05
C PRO A 712 -17.93 6.25 -30.91
N ALA A 713 -18.88 6.22 -31.83
CA ALA A 713 -18.96 5.20 -32.87
C ALA A 713 -17.78 5.32 -33.84
N ILE A 714 -17.20 4.20 -34.26
CA ILE A 714 -16.20 4.17 -35.33
C ILE A 714 -16.93 3.91 -36.65
N GLY A 715 -16.82 4.85 -37.59
CA GLY A 715 -17.43 4.77 -38.92
C GLY A 715 -16.68 3.85 -39.91
N GLY A 716 -15.42 3.55 -39.64
CA GLY A 716 -14.58 2.66 -40.45
C GLY A 716 -13.10 2.73 -40.05
N PRO A 717 -12.22 1.98 -40.74
CA PRO A 717 -10.80 1.89 -40.39
C PRO A 717 -10.01 3.20 -40.58
N ASP A 718 -10.55 4.16 -41.33
CA ASP A 718 -9.94 5.48 -41.58
C ASP A 718 -10.58 6.61 -40.77
N ASP A 719 -11.51 6.31 -39.85
CA ASP A 719 -12.19 7.29 -39.00
C ASP A 719 -11.28 7.72 -37.82
N TRP A 720 -10.20 8.43 -38.15
CA TRP A 720 -9.17 8.83 -37.19
C TRP A 720 -9.67 9.83 -36.14
N LEU A 721 -10.72 10.58 -36.43
CA LEU A 721 -11.38 11.42 -35.44
C LEU A 721 -11.98 10.55 -34.33
N ALA A 722 -12.79 9.53 -34.68
CA ALA A 722 -13.36 8.61 -33.69
C ALA A 722 -12.29 7.75 -32.99
N LEU A 723 -11.37 7.16 -33.77
CA LEU A 723 -10.32 6.28 -33.24
C LEU A 723 -9.42 7.01 -32.22
N THR A 724 -8.95 8.20 -32.54
CA THR A 724 -8.11 9.01 -31.63
C THR A 724 -8.92 9.51 -30.43
N THR A 725 -10.17 9.92 -30.64
CA THR A 725 -11.05 10.36 -29.53
C THR A 725 -11.33 9.22 -28.55
N ARG A 726 -11.45 7.97 -29.01
CA ARG A 726 -11.58 6.81 -28.11
C ARG A 726 -10.34 6.61 -27.24
N LEU A 727 -9.13 6.77 -27.78
CA LEU A 727 -7.90 6.73 -26.97
C LEU A 727 -7.92 7.80 -25.87
N ARG A 728 -8.37 9.00 -26.19
CA ARG A 728 -8.51 10.09 -25.22
C ARG A 728 -9.53 9.76 -24.13
N VAL A 729 -10.73 9.32 -24.52
CA VAL A 729 -11.80 8.97 -23.57
C VAL A 729 -11.36 7.85 -22.63
N THR A 730 -10.66 6.81 -23.12
CA THR A 730 -10.19 5.73 -22.24
C THR A 730 -9.04 6.12 -21.31
N LEU A 731 -8.31 7.19 -21.63
CA LEU A 731 -7.29 7.76 -20.74
C LEU A 731 -7.88 8.71 -19.70
N GLU A 732 -8.91 9.50 -20.07
CA GLU A 732 -9.56 10.49 -19.20
C GLU A 732 -10.65 9.90 -18.30
N ASP A 733 -11.42 8.91 -18.76
CA ASP A 733 -12.48 8.27 -17.97
C ASP A 733 -11.92 7.11 -17.13
N PRO A 734 -11.81 7.24 -15.78
CA PRO A 734 -11.26 6.19 -14.93
C PRO A 734 -12.09 4.89 -14.97
N ARG A 735 -13.35 4.95 -15.45
CA ARG A 735 -14.21 3.77 -15.61
C ARG A 735 -13.82 2.89 -16.80
N GLN A 736 -12.97 3.37 -17.70
CA GLN A 736 -12.58 2.68 -18.93
C GLN A 736 -11.19 2.03 -18.80
N PRO A 737 -11.01 0.78 -19.28
CA PRO A 737 -9.69 0.24 -19.55
C PRO A 737 -9.15 0.77 -20.89
N LEU A 738 -7.83 0.92 -21.02
CA LEU A 738 -7.19 1.43 -22.24
C LEU A 738 -7.51 0.58 -23.49
N SER A 739 -7.55 -0.75 -23.33
CA SER A 739 -7.94 -1.70 -24.38
C SER A 739 -9.38 -1.53 -24.86
N GLY A 740 -10.24 -0.90 -24.05
CA GLY A 740 -11.62 -0.56 -24.42
C GLY A 740 -11.71 0.44 -25.58
N SER A 741 -10.61 1.10 -25.95
CA SER A 741 -10.59 2.06 -27.07
C SER A 741 -10.93 1.43 -28.43
N VAL A 742 -10.72 0.12 -28.60
CA VAL A 742 -10.93 -0.54 -29.91
C VAL A 742 -11.44 -1.97 -29.83
N ALA A 743 -11.43 -2.61 -28.66
CA ALA A 743 -11.72 -4.03 -28.56
C ALA A 743 -13.13 -4.43 -29.03
N ASP A 744 -14.15 -3.60 -28.78
CA ASP A 744 -15.52 -3.82 -29.27
C ASP A 744 -15.58 -3.78 -30.81
N TYR A 745 -14.87 -2.83 -31.41
CA TYR A 745 -14.77 -2.64 -32.85
C TYR A 745 -14.02 -3.78 -33.51
N ALA A 746 -12.81 -4.11 -33.06
CA ALA A 746 -12.01 -5.22 -33.59
C ALA A 746 -12.77 -6.56 -33.52
N THR A 747 -13.47 -6.81 -32.40
CA THR A 747 -14.28 -8.02 -32.22
C THR A 747 -15.45 -8.07 -33.21
N ARG A 748 -16.15 -6.93 -33.39
CA ARG A 748 -17.26 -6.83 -34.35
C ARG A 748 -16.79 -7.05 -35.78
N GLU A 749 -15.71 -6.39 -36.21
CA GLU A 749 -15.17 -6.53 -37.57
C GLU A 749 -14.78 -7.99 -37.86
N LEU A 750 -14.16 -8.67 -36.88
CA LEU A 750 -13.82 -10.09 -37.02
C LEU A 750 -15.06 -10.98 -37.16
N TYR A 751 -16.10 -10.72 -36.35
CA TYR A 751 -17.36 -11.43 -36.44
C TYR A 751 -18.05 -11.21 -37.80
N GLU A 752 -18.16 -9.96 -38.25
CA GLU A 752 -18.80 -9.59 -39.52
C GLU A 752 -18.02 -10.11 -40.74
N ALA A 753 -16.70 -10.25 -40.63
CA ALA A 753 -15.85 -10.93 -41.62
C ALA A 753 -16.09 -12.45 -41.70
N GLY A 754 -16.96 -13.02 -40.85
CA GLY A 754 -17.19 -14.46 -40.76
C GLY A 754 -15.99 -15.18 -40.15
N TRP A 755 -15.29 -14.52 -39.21
CA TRP A 755 -14.06 -15.00 -38.58
C TRP A 755 -12.89 -15.25 -39.53
N ASP A 756 -12.92 -14.60 -40.70
CA ASP A 756 -11.83 -14.61 -41.67
C ASP A 756 -10.96 -13.37 -41.47
N VAL A 757 -9.84 -13.57 -40.78
CA VAL A 757 -8.88 -12.50 -40.41
C VAL A 757 -8.31 -11.77 -41.64
N SER A 758 -8.28 -12.42 -42.80
CA SER A 758 -7.78 -11.81 -44.04
C SER A 758 -8.72 -10.73 -44.61
N LYS A 759 -9.97 -10.68 -44.16
CA LYS A 759 -10.98 -9.69 -44.58
C LYS A 759 -11.10 -8.50 -43.65
N VAL A 760 -10.54 -8.58 -42.44
CA VAL A 760 -10.54 -7.49 -41.46
C VAL A 760 -9.45 -6.50 -41.85
N VAL A 761 -9.73 -5.20 -41.85
CA VAL A 761 -8.71 -4.15 -42.05
C VAL A 761 -8.22 -3.68 -40.68
N VAL A 762 -6.92 -3.73 -40.43
CA VAL A 762 -6.30 -3.23 -39.19
C VAL A 762 -5.97 -1.74 -39.35
N PRO A 763 -6.67 -0.83 -38.62
CA PRO A 763 -6.39 0.61 -38.67
C PRO A 763 -4.96 0.91 -38.25
N GLY A 764 -4.27 1.72 -39.04
CA GLY A 764 -2.87 2.08 -38.77
C GLY A 764 -1.85 1.00 -39.14
N LEU A 765 -2.24 -0.09 -39.81
CA LEU A 765 -1.30 -1.13 -40.25
C LEU A 765 -1.50 -1.47 -41.72
N ASP A 766 -2.70 -1.91 -42.09
CA ASP A 766 -2.99 -2.31 -43.46
C ASP A 766 -3.04 -1.07 -44.36
N GLY A 767 -2.26 -1.08 -45.45
CA GLY A 767 -2.16 0.05 -46.38
C GLY A 767 -1.11 1.12 -46.02
N TYR A 768 -0.34 0.92 -44.95
CA TYR A 768 0.74 1.83 -44.53
C TYR A 768 2.11 1.37 -45.04
N ASP A 769 2.92 2.31 -45.55
CA ASP A 769 4.32 2.08 -45.89
C ASP A 769 5.23 2.69 -44.82
N TYR A 770 5.48 1.92 -43.76
CA TYR A 770 6.33 2.35 -42.65
C TYR A 770 7.81 2.50 -43.04
N GLY A 771 8.26 1.82 -44.10
CA GLY A 771 9.64 1.89 -44.56
C GLY A 771 10.04 3.25 -45.12
N SER A 772 9.07 4.03 -45.62
CA SER A 772 9.28 5.39 -46.14
C SER A 772 8.69 6.51 -45.25
N ALA A 773 8.04 6.13 -44.14
CA ALA A 773 7.31 7.06 -43.27
C ALA A 773 8.21 7.93 -42.37
N LEU A 774 9.49 7.57 -42.20
CA LEU A 774 10.45 8.34 -41.42
C LEU A 774 11.55 8.90 -42.33
N LYS A 775 11.46 10.18 -42.65
CA LYS A 775 12.44 10.90 -43.49
C LYS A 775 13.55 11.49 -42.64
N GLU A 776 14.65 11.93 -43.27
CA GLU A 776 15.60 12.80 -42.58
C GLU A 776 14.92 14.13 -42.23
N PRO A 777 15.13 14.67 -41.01
CA PRO A 777 14.57 15.97 -40.63
C PRO A 777 15.00 17.06 -41.62
N LEU A 778 14.14 18.03 -41.87
CA LEU A 778 14.53 19.24 -42.59
C LEU A 778 15.61 19.96 -41.76
N ALA A 779 16.76 20.21 -42.39
CA ALA A 779 17.96 20.80 -41.79
C ALA A 779 17.77 22.23 -41.27
#